data_AF-A0A949Y3V6-F1
#
_entry.id   AF-A0A949Y3V6-F1
#
_cell.length_a   1.000
_cell.length_b   1.000
_cell.length_c   1.000
_cell.angle_alpha   90.00
_cell.angle_beta   90.00
_cell.angle_gamma   90.00
#
_symmetry.space_group_name_H-M   'P 1'
#
loop_
_entity.id
_entity.type
_entity.pdbx_description
1 polymer ?
#
loop_
_entity_poly.entity_id
_entity_poly.type
_entity_poly.pdbx_seq_one_letter_code
_entity_poly.pdbx_strand_id
1 'polypeptide(L)'
;MTWLWASGTSRASNVNAPAADPQLGSDPRFTSVTPRADQGTGSEEGVYLPPLTGTDGEIVGSVDPTSGSNIPIYVSATDKSGHTKYWRGTPDDRGFVHFRVPAGTALVAMFRFFSKNAQPDSAAQSQVTDAASHFPGAEALSGIPRTGPAIVEASKVYQRFGTGPGEIGLQTQNVDPQRASFLLDGQPNGLALRAASSRSMVGQWTDAPNGAHTIAIRSGSSESNAAQCYLVTTHAAPIGNMHQGEIRKVAVTFDGFPPSANVNVTFTVSGAATLVNGANTQTVPLRNGQAGIEIRGTAPGPVNVNFNADVQGPVLAQNTGGTPAPTPRGAGPGTTTGKGTPGPQIRPTTKPQGAPTPQHGPGTTGNESTPGPQPGTTTRPAVTSTPVQIGPGLTGGGSTATPGPRTTTRPTPPPTPTPTPTPTPTPTPTQAPTPAPPPTYSPEQKTDYRHKAADMHSCATFWAGAAAIGALFSATGVGLGVAIGSGINATYYEITSSEYNKWAGDPPDSNYKVIAVPVVHAPAKVAVGNGITAGEASALNALMDNVAQMVATSNAMITSINRAQGAAKAHDDEWQRRQAQAAKRFALQEADILSALPALHDRIRLAYVEAGVHVTYTPSDFIAMKKSVAAHGFPPTVRHTLAQYGLSSAQIDDLQASVLTIPADQMHLTFPDDFTNPNDPHHIVADINAAVQDLRQFAASIH
;
A
#
# COMPACT_ATOMS: atom_id res chain seq x y z
N MET A 1 -55.55 -49.30 -0.54
CA MET A 1 -56.33 -48.18 0.04
C MET A 1 -55.37 -47.02 0.20
N THR A 2 -55.54 -45.89 -0.50
CA THR A 2 -56.54 -44.81 -0.35
C THR A 2 -56.02 -43.69 0.54
N TRP A 3 -56.08 -42.46 0.03
CA TRP A 3 -55.72 -41.20 0.67
C TRP A 3 -56.66 -40.83 1.85
N LEU A 4 -56.23 -40.00 2.82
CA LEU A 4 -56.59 -38.56 2.93
C LEU A 4 -56.01 -37.91 4.22
N TRP A 5 -56.28 -36.61 4.39
CA TRP A 5 -55.69 -35.66 5.35
C TRP A 5 -56.36 -35.62 6.73
N ALA A 6 -55.65 -35.00 7.70
CA ALA A 6 -56.26 -34.10 8.67
C ALA A 6 -55.39 -32.85 8.85
N SER A 7 -55.95 -31.66 8.60
CA SER A 7 -55.30 -30.37 8.79
C SER A 7 -55.57 -29.82 10.20
N GLY A 8 -54.52 -29.28 10.84
CA GLY A 8 -54.62 -28.59 12.13
C GLY A 8 -53.58 -27.49 12.20
N THR A 9 -54.01 -26.23 12.12
CA THR A 9 -53.14 -25.05 12.18
C THR A 9 -52.54 -24.87 13.57
N SER A 10 -51.31 -25.35 13.79
CA SER A 10 -50.42 -24.75 14.79
C SER A 10 -49.67 -23.61 14.13
N ARG A 11 -49.88 -22.40 14.66
CA ARG A 11 -49.16 -21.19 14.26
C ARG A 11 -47.69 -21.41 14.64
N ALA A 12 -46.82 -21.69 13.68
CA ALA A 12 -45.40 -21.78 13.92
C ALA A 12 -44.94 -20.46 14.54
N SER A 13 -44.61 -20.49 15.83
CA SER A 13 -44.05 -19.37 16.55
C SER A 13 -42.78 -18.95 15.82
N ASN A 14 -42.75 -17.70 15.32
CA ASN A 14 -41.58 -17.12 14.68
C ASN A 14 -40.35 -17.39 15.56
N VAL A 15 -39.41 -18.20 15.05
CA VAL A 15 -38.05 -18.22 15.58
C VAL A 15 -37.50 -16.84 15.24
N ASN A 16 -37.33 -16.00 16.27
CA ASN A 16 -37.17 -14.56 16.15
C ASN A 16 -36.20 -14.17 15.02
N ALA A 17 -36.67 -13.35 14.09
CA ALA A 17 -35.79 -12.38 13.48
C ALA A 17 -35.19 -11.53 14.62
N PRO A 18 -33.90 -11.18 14.59
CA PRO A 18 -33.37 -10.20 15.54
C PRO A 18 -34.25 -8.94 15.46
N ALA A 19 -34.45 -8.27 16.61
CA ALA A 19 -35.07 -6.96 16.57
C ALA A 19 -34.19 -6.07 15.69
N ALA A 20 -34.79 -5.42 14.69
CA ALA A 20 -34.05 -4.54 13.79
C ALA A 20 -33.25 -3.51 14.60
N ASP A 21 -32.02 -3.25 14.16
CA ASP A 21 -31.08 -2.45 14.95
C ASP A 21 -31.67 -1.06 15.24
N PRO A 22 -31.39 -0.47 16.43
CA PRO A 22 -31.75 0.91 16.68
C PRO A 22 -31.09 1.83 15.64
N GLN A 23 -31.74 2.92 15.27
CA GLN A 23 -31.07 3.94 14.44
C GLN A 23 -29.84 4.45 15.19
N LEU A 24 -28.77 4.78 14.45
CA LEU A 24 -27.46 5.20 14.98
C LEU A 24 -27.53 6.26 16.12
N GLY A 25 -28.52 7.16 16.10
CA GLY A 25 -28.77 8.15 17.15
C GLY A 25 -29.37 7.63 18.46
N SER A 26 -29.77 6.36 18.51
CA SER A 26 -30.44 5.65 19.60
C SER A 26 -29.77 4.32 19.96
N ASP A 27 -28.72 3.94 19.24
CA ASP A 27 -27.99 2.69 19.42
C ASP A 27 -26.93 2.84 20.53
N PRO A 28 -26.99 2.06 21.62
CA PRO A 28 -26.04 2.16 22.73
C PRO A 28 -24.60 1.76 22.34
N ARG A 29 -24.38 1.11 21.19
CA ARG A 29 -23.03 0.83 20.65
C ARG A 29 -22.33 2.09 20.13
N PHE A 30 -23.07 3.19 19.96
CA PHE A 30 -22.60 4.43 19.36
C PHE A 30 -22.76 5.63 20.29
N THR A 31 -21.67 6.35 20.51
CA THR A 31 -21.67 7.58 21.30
C THR A 31 -21.63 8.79 20.36
N SER A 32 -22.56 9.73 20.50
CA SER A 32 -22.53 11.00 19.77
C SER A 32 -21.23 11.78 20.06
N VAL A 33 -20.58 12.31 19.03
CA VAL A 33 -19.34 13.09 19.16
C VAL A 33 -19.40 14.39 18.37
N THR A 34 -18.62 15.38 18.80
CA THR A 34 -18.37 16.60 18.03
C THR A 34 -17.06 16.43 17.25
N PRO A 35 -16.98 16.85 15.96
CA PRO A 35 -15.73 16.87 15.22
C PRO A 35 -14.65 17.66 15.96
N ARG A 36 -13.43 17.13 15.95
CA ARG A 36 -12.25 17.75 16.57
C ARG A 36 -11.07 17.64 15.61
N ALA A 37 -10.13 18.57 15.70
CA ALA A 37 -8.85 18.41 15.03
C ALA A 37 -8.13 17.19 15.61
N ASP A 38 -7.69 16.28 14.75
CA ASP A 38 -6.95 15.07 15.12
C ASP A 38 -5.80 14.83 14.13
N GLN A 39 -4.98 13.80 14.32
CA GLN A 39 -3.77 13.57 13.51
C GLN A 39 -4.01 12.91 12.14
N GLY A 40 -5.27 12.79 11.69
CA GLY A 40 -5.61 12.21 10.39
C GLY A 40 -4.79 12.81 9.25
N THR A 41 -4.14 11.94 8.47
CA THR A 41 -3.17 12.30 7.43
C THR A 41 -3.82 12.76 6.12
N GLY A 42 -5.12 12.49 5.93
CA GLY A 42 -5.84 12.70 4.68
C GLY A 42 -5.69 11.55 3.68
N SER A 43 -5.14 10.41 4.08
CA SER A 43 -4.66 9.34 3.20
C SER A 43 -4.89 7.92 3.75
N GLU A 44 -5.80 7.74 4.71
CA GLU A 44 -6.01 6.43 5.35
C GLU A 44 -6.87 5.48 4.49
N GLU A 45 -6.43 4.23 4.32
CA GLU A 45 -7.12 3.21 3.50
C GLU A 45 -7.54 2.00 4.35
N GLY A 46 -8.52 1.21 3.87
CA GLY A 46 -9.03 0.02 4.57
C GLY A 46 -10.25 0.25 5.46
N VAL A 47 -11.18 1.11 5.05
CA VAL A 47 -12.51 1.29 5.66
C VAL A 47 -13.56 1.04 4.57
N TYR A 48 -14.61 0.29 4.88
CA TYR A 48 -15.54 -0.23 3.88
C TYR A 48 -17.01 0.03 4.26
N LEU A 49 -17.76 0.65 3.34
CA LEU A 49 -19.21 0.81 3.40
C LEU A 49 -19.86 0.32 2.10
N PRO A 50 -21.13 -0.13 2.14
CA PRO A 50 -21.88 -0.45 0.92
C PRO A 50 -22.18 0.86 0.17
N PRO A 51 -21.81 1.05 -1.12
CA PRO A 51 -21.94 2.34 -1.80
C PRO A 51 -23.37 2.91 -1.89
N LEU A 52 -24.38 2.03 -1.83
CA LEU A 52 -25.80 2.37 -1.78
C LEU A 52 -26.47 1.72 -0.57
N THR A 53 -27.40 2.44 0.07
CA THR A 53 -28.29 1.93 1.11
C THR A 53 -29.70 2.55 0.98
N GLY A 54 -30.72 1.88 1.53
CA GLY A 54 -32.10 2.39 1.53
C GLY A 54 -32.34 3.40 2.66
N THR A 55 -33.43 4.17 2.58
CA THR A 55 -33.85 5.01 3.71
C THR A 55 -34.18 4.11 4.91
N ASP A 56 -33.67 4.45 6.09
CA ASP A 56 -33.85 3.66 7.33
C ASP A 56 -33.32 2.20 7.22
N GLY A 57 -32.44 1.95 6.24
CA GLY A 57 -31.83 0.64 6.00
C GLY A 57 -30.74 0.28 7.02
N GLU A 58 -30.48 -1.02 7.14
CA GLU A 58 -29.35 -1.53 7.91
C GLU A 58 -28.08 -1.58 7.05
N ILE A 59 -26.95 -1.31 7.70
CA ILE A 59 -25.61 -1.33 7.12
C ILE A 59 -24.74 -2.26 7.96
N VAL A 60 -23.97 -3.09 7.26
CA VAL A 60 -22.77 -3.74 7.75
C VAL A 60 -21.59 -3.11 7.03
N GLY A 61 -20.73 -2.42 7.76
CA GLY A 61 -19.44 -1.95 7.29
C GLY A 61 -18.30 -2.76 7.92
N SER A 62 -17.08 -2.59 7.42
CA SER A 62 -15.89 -3.12 8.10
C SER A 62 -14.69 -2.19 8.02
N VAL A 63 -13.69 -2.52 8.82
CA VAL A 63 -12.34 -2.00 8.76
C VAL A 63 -11.39 -3.17 8.55
N ASP A 64 -10.31 -2.97 7.82
CA ASP A 64 -9.32 -4.05 7.61
C ASP A 64 -8.71 -4.49 8.96
N PRO A 65 -8.80 -5.77 9.34
CA PRO A 65 -8.30 -6.25 10.64
C PRO A 65 -6.79 -6.08 10.82
N THR A 66 -6.02 -5.96 9.73
CA THR A 66 -4.58 -5.64 9.79
C THR A 66 -4.30 -4.26 10.39
N SER A 67 -5.26 -3.34 10.34
CA SER A 67 -5.15 -1.99 10.93
C SER A 67 -5.44 -1.92 12.44
N GLY A 68 -5.62 -3.07 13.10
CA GLY A 68 -5.80 -3.17 14.56
C GLY A 68 -7.26 -3.09 15.01
N SER A 69 -7.80 -4.24 15.45
CA SER A 69 -9.21 -4.44 15.85
C SER A 69 -9.71 -3.65 17.06
N ASN A 70 -8.89 -2.76 17.64
CA ASN A 70 -9.25 -1.89 18.76
C ASN A 70 -9.32 -0.38 18.40
N ILE A 71 -9.09 0.01 17.15
CA ILE A 71 -9.24 1.41 16.73
C ILE A 71 -10.74 1.76 16.65
N PRO A 72 -11.21 2.84 17.31
CA PRO A 72 -12.60 3.25 17.22
C PRO A 72 -12.93 3.73 15.81
N ILE A 73 -14.12 3.39 15.35
CA ILE A 73 -14.67 3.92 14.10
C ILE A 73 -15.52 5.15 14.37
N TYR A 74 -15.55 6.05 13.39
CA TYR A 74 -16.49 7.16 13.35
C TYR A 74 -17.45 6.96 12.19
N VAL A 75 -18.73 7.12 12.47
CA VAL A 75 -19.80 7.13 11.48
C VAL A 75 -20.41 8.53 11.47
N SER A 76 -20.64 9.07 10.28
CA SER A 76 -21.36 10.33 10.10
C SER A 76 -22.61 10.13 9.26
N ALA A 77 -23.62 10.95 9.53
CA ALA A 77 -24.87 11.00 8.76
C ALA A 77 -25.14 12.46 8.39
N THR A 78 -25.23 12.72 7.09
CA THR A 78 -25.47 14.05 6.50
C THR A 78 -26.87 14.11 5.91
N ASP A 79 -27.66 15.12 6.28
CA ASP A 79 -29.00 15.34 5.72
C ASP A 79 -28.97 16.02 4.34
N LYS A 80 -30.13 16.16 3.69
CA LYS A 80 -30.25 16.83 2.37
C LYS A 80 -29.91 18.33 2.37
N SER A 81 -29.77 18.94 3.56
CA SER A 81 -29.38 20.35 3.74
C SER A 81 -27.87 20.50 3.96
N GLY A 82 -27.13 19.39 4.07
CA GLY A 82 -25.70 19.38 4.37
C GLY A 82 -25.37 19.37 5.87
N HIS A 83 -26.35 19.22 6.77
CA HIS A 83 -26.05 19.11 8.20
C HIS A 83 -25.56 17.70 8.54
N THR A 84 -24.33 17.60 9.06
CA THR A 84 -23.71 16.33 9.45
C THR A 84 -23.71 16.13 10.96
N LYS A 85 -24.12 14.95 11.41
CA LYS A 85 -23.96 14.44 12.77
C LYS A 85 -22.92 13.32 12.79
N TYR A 86 -22.27 13.11 13.94
CA TYR A 86 -21.15 12.18 14.08
C TYR A 86 -21.31 11.32 15.32
N TRP A 87 -20.91 10.06 15.19
CA TRP A 87 -20.92 9.05 16.25
C TRP A 87 -19.62 8.28 16.24
N ARG A 88 -19.15 7.90 17.43
CA ARG A 88 -18.04 6.96 17.64
C ARG A 88 -18.61 5.60 18.02
N GLY A 89 -18.15 4.56 17.36
CA GLY A 89 -18.41 3.16 17.73
C GLY A 89 -17.11 2.36 17.81
N THR A 90 -17.23 1.08 18.10
CA THR A 90 -16.13 0.11 18.09
C THR A 90 -16.54 -1.06 17.20
N PRO A 91 -15.68 -1.55 16.28
CA PRO A 91 -15.92 -2.77 15.53
C PRO A 91 -16.04 -4.02 16.43
N ASP A 92 -16.55 -5.12 15.90
CA ASP A 92 -16.42 -6.44 16.51
C ASP A 92 -15.00 -7.01 16.34
N ASP A 93 -14.71 -8.14 16.97
CA ASP A 93 -13.40 -8.80 16.93
C ASP A 93 -12.92 -9.19 15.51
N ARG A 94 -13.80 -9.11 14.51
CA ARG A 94 -13.54 -9.41 13.08
C ARG A 94 -13.47 -8.13 12.23
N GLY A 95 -13.53 -6.95 12.85
CA GLY A 95 -13.47 -5.65 12.18
C GLY A 95 -14.80 -5.15 11.62
N PHE A 96 -15.93 -5.79 11.92
CA PHE A 96 -17.24 -5.38 11.39
C PHE A 96 -17.97 -4.41 12.32
N VAL A 97 -18.77 -3.52 11.73
CA VAL A 97 -19.67 -2.64 12.46
C VAL A 97 -21.07 -2.68 11.82
N HIS A 98 -22.08 -2.78 12.67
CA HIS A 98 -23.48 -2.94 12.29
C HIS A 98 -24.28 -1.75 12.84
N PHE A 99 -25.07 -1.09 12.00
CA PHE A 99 -25.94 0.01 12.42
C PHE A 99 -27.07 0.28 11.43
N ARG A 100 -28.11 0.98 11.90
CA ARG A 100 -29.22 1.42 11.06
C ARG A 100 -29.18 2.92 10.76
N VAL A 101 -29.43 3.27 9.51
CA VAL A 101 -29.35 4.64 8.98
C VAL A 101 -30.38 5.55 9.68
N PRO A 102 -29.99 6.73 10.23
CA PRO A 102 -30.93 7.68 10.81
C PRO A 102 -31.96 8.20 9.80
N ALA A 103 -33.18 8.45 10.27
CA ALA A 103 -34.23 9.06 9.45
C ALA A 103 -33.78 10.42 8.87
N GLY A 104 -34.04 10.65 7.58
CA GLY A 104 -33.72 11.90 6.88
C GLY A 104 -32.27 12.02 6.35
N THR A 105 -31.43 11.01 6.57
CA THR A 105 -30.06 10.96 6.03
C THR A 105 -30.05 10.89 4.49
N ALA A 106 -29.10 11.55 3.86
CA ALA A 106 -28.83 11.51 2.42
C ALA A 106 -27.47 10.85 2.09
N LEU A 107 -26.48 11.01 2.98
CA LEU A 107 -25.16 10.41 2.87
C LEU A 107 -24.71 9.89 4.24
N VAL A 108 -24.24 8.66 4.30
CA VAL A 108 -23.49 8.11 5.43
C VAL A 108 -22.01 8.05 5.04
N ALA A 109 -21.11 8.39 5.96
CA ALA A 109 -19.68 8.13 5.77
C ALA A 109 -19.07 7.46 7.00
N MET A 110 -18.05 6.62 6.79
CA MET A 110 -17.33 5.92 7.85
C MET A 110 -15.83 6.11 7.68
N PHE A 111 -15.13 6.40 8.78
CA PHE A 111 -13.72 6.75 8.81
C PHE A 111 -13.12 6.45 10.19
N ARG A 112 -11.78 6.42 10.28
CA ARG A 112 -11.06 6.14 11.54
C ARG A 112 -10.55 7.41 12.23
N PHE A 113 -10.15 8.45 11.49
CA PHE A 113 -9.69 9.71 12.09
C PHE A 113 -10.37 10.96 11.53
N PHE A 114 -10.38 12.02 12.34
CA PHE A 114 -10.56 13.37 11.82
C PHE A 114 -9.19 13.93 11.40
N SER A 115 -9.16 14.67 10.29
CA SER A 115 -8.01 15.47 9.90
C SER A 115 -7.72 16.61 10.89
N LYS A 116 -6.56 17.25 10.72
CA LYS A 116 -6.15 18.45 11.48
C LYS A 116 -7.13 19.63 11.37
N ASN A 117 -8.05 19.60 10.39
CA ASN A 117 -9.08 20.61 10.15
C ASN A 117 -10.48 20.17 10.67
N ALA A 118 -10.54 19.14 11.52
CA ALA A 118 -11.78 18.55 12.06
C ALA A 118 -12.77 18.03 10.98
N GLN A 119 -12.29 17.78 9.77
CA GLN A 119 -13.05 17.07 8.72
C GLN A 119 -12.75 15.58 8.81
N PRO A 120 -13.67 14.68 8.42
CA PRO A 120 -13.35 13.27 8.18
C PRO A 120 -12.10 13.11 7.31
N ASP A 121 -11.27 12.10 7.62
CA ASP A 121 -10.21 11.62 6.71
C ASP A 121 -10.84 10.87 5.50
N SER A 122 -10.07 10.07 4.78
CA SER A 122 -10.46 9.24 3.64
C SER A 122 -11.59 8.25 3.98
N ALA A 123 -12.82 8.77 3.98
CA ALA A 123 -14.00 8.08 4.42
C ALA A 123 -14.60 7.20 3.32
N ALA A 124 -14.96 5.96 3.67
CA ALA A 124 -15.91 5.19 2.90
C ALA A 124 -17.28 5.89 2.95
N GLN A 125 -18.04 5.85 1.85
CA GLN A 125 -19.32 6.56 1.74
C GLN A 125 -20.43 5.65 1.23
N SER A 126 -21.64 5.87 1.74
CA SER A 126 -22.87 5.20 1.32
C SER A 126 -23.94 6.26 1.02
N GLN A 127 -24.44 6.27 -0.22
CA GLN A 127 -25.57 7.12 -0.60
C GLN A 127 -26.87 6.51 -0.10
N VAL A 128 -27.67 7.29 0.62
CA VAL A 128 -28.98 6.88 1.13
C VAL A 128 -30.05 7.23 0.10
N THR A 129 -30.60 6.22 -0.57
CA THR A 129 -31.58 6.41 -1.65
C THR A 129 -32.45 5.17 -1.88
N ASP A 130 -33.77 5.37 -1.91
CA ASP A 130 -34.71 4.33 -2.36
C ASP A 130 -34.98 4.39 -3.87
N ALA A 131 -34.64 5.51 -4.52
CA ALA A 131 -34.89 5.75 -5.94
C ALA A 131 -34.10 4.74 -6.81
N ALA A 132 -34.52 4.58 -8.07
CA ALA A 132 -33.69 3.91 -9.06
C ALA A 132 -32.33 4.64 -9.13
N SER A 133 -31.26 3.90 -8.87
CA SER A 133 -29.88 4.39 -8.82
C SER A 133 -29.02 3.29 -9.43
N HIS A 134 -27.96 3.69 -10.11
CA HIS A 134 -27.04 2.77 -10.79
C HIS A 134 -25.69 2.75 -10.08
N PHE A 135 -25.02 1.61 -10.11
CA PHE A 135 -23.68 1.49 -9.59
C PHE A 135 -22.67 1.96 -10.66
N PRO A 136 -21.86 3.01 -10.41
CA PRO A 136 -20.98 3.55 -11.45
C PRO A 136 -19.98 2.50 -11.96
N GLY A 137 -19.99 2.25 -13.27
CA GLY A 137 -19.12 1.24 -13.90
C GLY A 137 -19.63 -0.20 -13.81
N ALA A 138 -20.85 -0.43 -13.34
CA ALA A 138 -21.50 -1.75 -13.36
C ALA A 138 -22.33 -2.00 -14.63
N GLU A 139 -22.63 -3.28 -14.86
CA GLU A 139 -23.63 -3.74 -15.83
C GLU A 139 -24.85 -4.30 -15.12
N ALA A 140 -26.04 -3.99 -15.66
CA ALA A 140 -27.29 -4.61 -15.22
C ALA A 140 -27.38 -6.07 -15.68
N LEU A 141 -27.70 -6.96 -14.75
CA LEU A 141 -27.86 -8.39 -15.03
C LEU A 141 -29.23 -8.68 -15.67
N SER A 142 -29.28 -9.69 -16.53
CA SER A 142 -30.54 -10.21 -17.05
C SER A 142 -31.19 -11.20 -16.08
N GLY A 143 -32.52 -11.37 -16.17
CA GLY A 143 -33.22 -12.43 -15.42
C GLY A 143 -33.37 -12.18 -13.91
N ILE A 144 -33.28 -10.92 -13.46
CA ILE A 144 -33.38 -10.54 -12.04
C ILE A 144 -34.70 -11.05 -11.41
N PRO A 145 -34.65 -11.84 -10.32
CA PRO A 145 -35.83 -12.30 -9.60
C PRO A 145 -36.71 -11.14 -9.09
N ARG A 146 -38.04 -11.29 -9.20
CA ARG A 146 -39.01 -10.29 -8.69
C ARG A 146 -39.21 -10.33 -7.17
N THR A 147 -38.75 -11.39 -6.51
CA THR A 147 -38.96 -11.67 -5.08
C THR A 147 -37.76 -12.41 -4.52
N GLY A 148 -37.42 -12.15 -3.26
CA GLY A 148 -36.20 -12.70 -2.64
C GLY A 148 -34.94 -11.91 -2.98
N PRO A 149 -33.78 -12.29 -2.41
CA PRO A 149 -32.51 -11.61 -2.65
C PRO A 149 -32.12 -11.70 -4.13
N ALA A 150 -31.55 -10.63 -4.68
CA ALA A 150 -31.04 -10.64 -6.05
C ALA A 150 -29.84 -9.71 -6.23
N ILE A 151 -28.95 -10.08 -7.16
CA ILE A 151 -27.94 -9.19 -7.74
C ILE A 151 -28.61 -8.49 -8.93
N VAL A 152 -28.57 -7.16 -8.93
CA VAL A 152 -29.19 -6.28 -9.93
C VAL A 152 -28.14 -5.79 -10.93
N GLU A 153 -27.01 -5.30 -10.42
CA GLU A 153 -25.88 -4.84 -11.23
C GLU A 153 -24.56 -5.34 -10.63
N ALA A 154 -23.54 -5.57 -11.47
CA ALA A 154 -22.20 -6.00 -11.06
C ALA A 154 -21.11 -5.16 -11.74
N SER A 155 -20.06 -4.78 -11.00
CA SER A 155 -18.94 -3.97 -11.50
C SER A 155 -18.21 -4.65 -12.67
N LYS A 156 -17.96 -3.95 -13.80
CA LYS A 156 -17.20 -4.49 -14.96
C LYS A 156 -15.73 -4.79 -14.63
N VAL A 157 -15.09 -3.87 -13.92
CA VAL A 157 -13.67 -3.87 -13.55
C VAL A 157 -13.58 -3.19 -12.20
N TYR A 158 -12.82 -3.74 -11.26
CA TYR A 158 -12.62 -3.10 -9.97
C TYR A 158 -11.20 -3.33 -9.43
N GLN A 159 -10.56 -2.21 -9.12
CA GLN A 159 -9.63 -2.07 -8.00
C GLN A 159 -9.83 -0.65 -7.50
N ARG A 160 -9.97 -0.48 -6.18
CA ARG A 160 -9.84 0.84 -5.57
C ARG A 160 -9.01 0.70 -4.31
N PHE A 161 -7.81 1.28 -4.38
CA PHE A 161 -6.78 1.35 -3.34
C PHE A 161 -5.97 0.06 -3.11
N GLY A 162 -4.64 0.25 -2.99
CA GLY A 162 -3.64 -0.76 -2.64
C GLY A 162 -3.31 -1.86 -3.67
N THR A 163 -2.10 -2.40 -3.56
CA THR A 163 -1.63 -3.67 -4.16
C THR A 163 -2.26 -4.92 -3.49
N GLY A 164 -3.25 -4.72 -2.63
CA GLY A 164 -4.00 -5.81 -1.99
C GLY A 164 -4.91 -6.56 -2.98
N PRO A 165 -5.51 -7.68 -2.54
CA PRO A 165 -6.40 -8.44 -3.39
C PRO A 165 -7.61 -7.58 -3.76
N GLY A 166 -7.99 -7.62 -5.03
CA GLY A 166 -9.03 -6.75 -5.58
C GLY A 166 -10.38 -6.93 -4.89
N GLU A 167 -11.26 -5.96 -5.05
CA GLU A 167 -12.63 -6.04 -4.54
C GLU A 167 -13.66 -6.14 -5.67
N ILE A 168 -14.93 -6.30 -5.32
CA ILE A 168 -16.07 -6.26 -6.22
C ILE A 168 -17.24 -5.54 -5.56
N GLY A 169 -17.79 -4.56 -6.27
CA GLY A 169 -19.06 -3.93 -5.92
C GLY A 169 -20.22 -4.59 -6.66
N LEU A 170 -21.24 -5.00 -5.91
CA LEU A 170 -22.54 -5.47 -6.42
C LEU A 170 -23.65 -4.53 -5.98
N GLN A 171 -24.57 -4.22 -6.89
CA GLN A 171 -25.88 -3.67 -6.53
C GLN A 171 -26.87 -4.81 -6.29
N THR A 172 -27.61 -4.74 -5.20
CA THR A 172 -28.45 -5.83 -4.69
C THR A 172 -29.87 -5.34 -4.42
N GLN A 173 -30.78 -6.28 -4.17
CA GLN A 173 -32.11 -6.00 -3.61
C GLN A 173 -32.53 -7.14 -2.67
N ASN A 174 -33.32 -6.81 -1.65
CA ASN A 174 -33.89 -7.76 -0.67
C ASN A 174 -32.87 -8.66 0.05
N VAL A 175 -31.62 -8.19 0.20
CA VAL A 175 -30.59 -8.85 1.00
C VAL A 175 -30.74 -8.44 2.47
N ASP A 176 -30.65 -9.41 3.39
CA ASP A 176 -30.43 -9.20 4.82
C ASP A 176 -28.92 -9.02 5.04
N PRO A 177 -28.44 -7.78 5.31
CA PRO A 177 -27.00 -7.51 5.34
C PRO A 177 -26.31 -8.11 6.57
N GLN A 178 -27.04 -8.38 7.66
CA GLN A 178 -26.48 -9.04 8.85
C GLN A 178 -26.22 -10.54 8.62
N ARG A 179 -26.91 -11.13 7.63
CA ARG A 179 -26.84 -12.55 7.28
C ARG A 179 -26.41 -12.77 5.83
N ALA A 180 -25.77 -11.78 5.23
CA ALA A 180 -25.23 -11.82 3.89
C ALA A 180 -23.86 -12.51 3.85
N SER A 181 -23.60 -13.28 2.80
CA SER A 181 -22.29 -13.81 2.46
C SER A 181 -22.20 -14.03 0.95
N PHE A 182 -21.00 -13.89 0.39
CA PHE A 182 -20.76 -14.24 -1.01
C PHE A 182 -20.66 -15.76 -1.18
N LEU A 183 -21.06 -16.23 -2.35
CA LEU A 183 -20.82 -17.58 -2.84
C LEU A 183 -20.07 -17.48 -4.17
N LEU A 184 -18.84 -17.97 -4.19
CA LEU A 184 -18.06 -18.17 -5.41
C LEU A 184 -18.24 -19.62 -5.85
N ASP A 185 -18.78 -19.85 -7.05
CA ASP A 185 -19.10 -21.18 -7.58
C ASP A 185 -19.95 -22.05 -6.62
N GLY A 186 -20.84 -21.38 -5.90
CA GLY A 186 -21.72 -21.99 -4.89
C GLY A 186 -21.07 -22.24 -3.52
N GLN A 187 -19.78 -21.90 -3.35
CA GLN A 187 -19.02 -22.10 -2.11
C GLN A 187 -18.70 -20.77 -1.40
N PRO A 188 -18.66 -20.72 -0.06
CA PRO A 188 -18.48 -19.47 0.70
C PRO A 188 -17.01 -19.04 0.87
N ASN A 189 -16.14 -19.36 -0.08
CA ASN A 189 -14.69 -19.11 -0.03
C ASN A 189 -14.19 -18.37 -1.28
N GLY A 190 -12.97 -17.82 -1.23
CA GLY A 190 -12.34 -17.07 -2.32
C GLY A 190 -12.81 -15.61 -2.46
N LEU A 191 -13.98 -15.25 -1.89
CA LEU A 191 -14.53 -13.90 -1.89
C LEU A 191 -15.10 -13.55 -0.50
N ALA A 192 -14.39 -12.75 0.27
CA ALA A 192 -14.76 -12.32 1.63
C ALA A 192 -15.71 -11.13 1.60
N LEU A 193 -16.64 -11.03 2.56
CA LEU A 193 -17.49 -9.84 2.72
C LEU A 193 -16.69 -8.68 3.34
N ARG A 194 -16.79 -7.48 2.77
CA ARG A 194 -16.30 -6.23 3.39
C ARG A 194 -17.41 -5.27 3.79
N ALA A 195 -18.49 -5.19 3.02
CA ALA A 195 -19.65 -4.38 3.39
C ALA A 195 -20.96 -4.88 2.77
N ALA A 196 -22.09 -4.64 3.44
CA ALA A 196 -23.42 -4.98 2.94
C ALA A 196 -24.49 -3.98 3.39
N SER A 197 -25.45 -3.72 2.50
CA SER A 197 -26.79 -3.24 2.81
C SER A 197 -27.80 -4.11 2.04
N SER A 198 -29.08 -3.82 2.16
CA SER A 198 -30.11 -4.43 1.31
C SER A 198 -30.02 -4.01 -0.17
N ARG A 199 -29.21 -2.99 -0.50
CA ARG A 199 -29.09 -2.36 -1.83
C ARG A 199 -27.72 -2.48 -2.49
N SER A 200 -26.64 -2.73 -1.75
CA SER A 200 -25.34 -3.04 -2.34
C SER A 200 -24.44 -3.84 -1.40
N MET A 201 -23.44 -4.51 -1.97
CA MET A 201 -22.43 -5.26 -1.24
C MET A 201 -21.04 -5.00 -1.83
N VAL A 202 -20.03 -5.03 -0.97
CA VAL A 202 -18.60 -5.00 -1.32
C VAL A 202 -17.97 -6.29 -0.82
N GLY A 203 -17.33 -7.04 -1.71
CA GLY A 203 -16.54 -8.23 -1.36
C GLY A 203 -15.10 -8.06 -1.80
N GLN A 204 -14.16 -8.64 -1.06
CA GLN A 204 -12.73 -8.66 -1.42
C GLN A 204 -12.30 -10.08 -1.75
N TRP A 205 -11.61 -10.25 -2.88
CA TRP A 205 -11.01 -11.54 -3.25
C TRP A 205 -10.01 -11.98 -2.17
N THR A 206 -9.84 -13.29 -1.98
CA THR A 206 -8.78 -13.82 -1.12
C THR A 206 -7.87 -14.75 -1.92
N ASP A 207 -8.31 -15.98 -2.14
CA ASP A 207 -7.52 -17.09 -2.70
C ASP A 207 -8.22 -17.72 -3.91
N ALA A 208 -9.08 -16.94 -4.57
CA ALA A 208 -9.75 -17.37 -5.80
C ALA A 208 -8.73 -17.49 -6.94
N PRO A 209 -8.74 -18.60 -7.71
CA PRO A 209 -7.82 -18.77 -8.84
C PRO A 209 -8.19 -17.81 -9.99
N ASN A 210 -7.22 -17.48 -10.86
CA ASN A 210 -7.53 -16.82 -12.13
C ASN A 210 -8.45 -17.73 -12.98
N GLY A 211 -9.54 -17.18 -13.54
CA GLY A 211 -10.48 -17.97 -14.32
C GLY A 211 -11.89 -17.38 -14.43
N ALA A 212 -12.78 -18.16 -15.04
CA ALA A 212 -14.22 -17.87 -15.10
C ALA A 212 -14.91 -18.36 -13.82
N HIS A 213 -15.73 -17.51 -13.22
CA HIS A 213 -16.44 -17.79 -11.97
C HIS A 213 -17.91 -17.38 -12.03
N THR A 214 -18.67 -17.88 -11.06
CA THR A 214 -20.03 -17.43 -10.75
C THR A 214 -20.10 -16.87 -9.34
N ILE A 215 -20.68 -15.68 -9.18
CA ILE A 215 -20.90 -15.03 -7.90
C ILE A 215 -22.38 -15.01 -7.58
N ALA A 216 -22.77 -15.55 -6.44
CA ALA A 216 -24.10 -15.41 -5.85
C ALA A 216 -23.99 -14.85 -4.42
N ILE A 217 -25.13 -14.51 -3.82
CA ILE A 217 -25.24 -14.04 -2.44
C ILE A 217 -26.14 -15.01 -1.69
N ARG A 218 -25.68 -15.51 -0.54
CA ARG A 218 -26.53 -16.15 0.46
C ARG A 218 -26.97 -15.10 1.48
N SER A 219 -28.28 -14.99 1.69
CA SER A 219 -28.94 -14.04 2.58
C SER A 219 -29.84 -14.82 3.54
N GLY A 220 -29.29 -15.20 4.70
CA GLY A 220 -29.94 -16.12 5.63
C GLY A 220 -30.14 -17.51 4.99
N SER A 221 -31.39 -17.94 4.83
CA SER A 221 -31.76 -19.22 4.20
C SER A 221 -32.08 -19.13 2.70
N SER A 222 -31.93 -17.96 2.08
CA SER A 222 -32.21 -17.72 0.67
C SER A 222 -30.94 -17.40 -0.11
N GLU A 223 -30.91 -17.71 -1.41
CA GLU A 223 -29.80 -17.40 -2.32
C GLU A 223 -30.30 -16.57 -3.50
N SER A 224 -29.42 -15.71 -4.03
CA SER A 224 -29.71 -14.85 -5.18
C SER A 224 -29.58 -15.56 -6.52
N ASN A 225 -29.94 -14.87 -7.61
CA ASN A 225 -29.36 -15.17 -8.92
C ASN A 225 -27.83 -15.09 -8.88
N ALA A 226 -27.17 -15.82 -9.77
CA ALA A 226 -25.73 -15.76 -9.96
C ALA A 226 -25.35 -14.80 -11.11
N ALA A 227 -24.26 -14.07 -10.93
CA ALA A 227 -23.57 -13.29 -11.96
C ALA A 227 -22.34 -14.08 -12.46
N GLN A 228 -22.05 -14.05 -13.76
CA GLN A 228 -20.77 -14.55 -14.28
C GLN A 228 -19.71 -13.46 -14.21
N CYS A 229 -18.48 -13.82 -13.86
CA CYS A 229 -17.34 -12.92 -13.88
C CYS A 229 -16.07 -13.67 -14.32
N TYR A 230 -15.00 -12.91 -14.57
CA TYR A 230 -13.65 -13.45 -14.75
C TYR A 230 -12.73 -12.79 -13.71
N LEU A 231 -12.01 -13.61 -12.93
CA LEU A 231 -10.89 -13.14 -12.14
C LEU A 231 -9.64 -13.22 -13.00
N VAL A 232 -8.96 -12.08 -13.18
CA VAL A 232 -7.87 -11.93 -14.14
C VAL A 232 -6.73 -11.15 -13.50
N THR A 233 -5.55 -11.77 -13.44
CA THR A 233 -4.32 -11.08 -13.05
C THR A 233 -3.79 -10.29 -14.24
N THR A 234 -3.33 -9.05 -14.02
CA THR A 234 -2.73 -8.23 -15.07
C THR A 234 -1.31 -7.86 -14.72
N HIS A 235 -0.43 -7.84 -15.73
CA HIS A 235 0.91 -7.28 -15.59
C HIS A 235 1.19 -6.30 -16.72
N ALA A 236 1.60 -5.08 -16.35
CA ALA A 236 2.04 -4.04 -17.27
C ALA A 236 3.53 -3.78 -17.01
N ALA A 237 4.36 -3.82 -18.05
CA ALA A 237 5.76 -3.46 -17.91
C ALA A 237 5.89 -1.95 -17.59
N PRO A 238 6.75 -1.51 -16.65
CA PRO A 238 6.92 -0.11 -16.33
C PRO A 238 7.29 0.72 -17.56
N ILE A 239 6.55 1.80 -17.80
CA ILE A 239 6.90 2.80 -18.82
C ILE A 239 8.04 3.64 -18.25
N GLY A 240 9.28 3.17 -18.41
CA GLY A 240 10.47 3.93 -18.01
C GLY A 240 10.58 5.28 -18.74
N ASN A 241 11.57 6.11 -18.39
CA ASN A 241 11.77 7.42 -19.00
C ASN A 241 11.70 7.39 -20.54
N MET A 242 10.96 8.31 -21.15
CA MET A 242 10.82 8.48 -22.60
C MET A 242 11.31 9.86 -23.02
N HIS A 243 11.97 9.93 -24.18
CA HIS A 243 12.32 11.21 -24.80
C HIS A 243 11.17 11.77 -25.65
N GLN A 244 11.15 13.09 -25.85
CA GLN A 244 10.19 13.73 -26.75
C GLN A 244 10.36 13.21 -28.18
N GLY A 245 9.26 12.79 -28.80
CA GLY A 245 9.24 12.17 -30.13
C GLY A 245 9.51 10.66 -30.15
N GLU A 246 10.03 10.08 -29.06
CA GLU A 246 10.28 8.64 -28.93
C GLU A 246 8.98 7.85 -29.02
N ILE A 247 8.97 6.76 -29.80
CA ILE A 247 7.86 5.80 -29.87
C ILE A 247 8.21 4.59 -29.01
N ARG A 248 7.28 4.16 -28.15
CA ARG A 248 7.42 2.97 -27.32
C ARG A 248 6.16 2.11 -27.37
N LYS A 249 6.36 0.80 -27.43
CA LYS A 249 5.28 -0.18 -27.29
C LYS A 249 4.95 -0.37 -25.81
N VAL A 250 3.68 -0.25 -25.46
CA VAL A 250 3.14 -0.63 -24.15
C VAL A 250 2.33 -1.91 -24.34
N ALA A 251 2.58 -2.91 -23.51
CA ALA A 251 1.87 -4.18 -23.54
C ALA A 251 1.42 -4.54 -22.12
N VAL A 252 0.23 -5.10 -22.03
CA VAL A 252 -0.36 -5.63 -20.79
C VAL A 252 -0.70 -7.09 -21.04
N THR A 253 -0.19 -7.97 -20.16
CA THR A 253 -0.60 -9.37 -20.09
C THR A 253 -1.82 -9.51 -19.20
N PHE A 254 -2.75 -10.38 -19.57
CA PHE A 254 -3.95 -10.74 -18.84
C PHE A 254 -3.97 -12.28 -18.70
N ASP A 255 -3.87 -12.78 -17.47
CA ASP A 255 -3.97 -14.20 -17.14
C ASP A 255 -5.30 -14.50 -16.43
N GLY A 256 -6.02 -15.54 -16.88
CA GLY A 256 -7.36 -15.91 -16.39
C GLY A 256 -8.48 -15.87 -17.44
N PHE A 257 -8.29 -15.17 -18.57
CA PHE A 257 -9.22 -15.30 -19.70
C PHE A 257 -8.99 -16.63 -20.45
N PRO A 258 -10.03 -17.44 -20.71
CA PRO A 258 -9.88 -18.67 -21.49
C PRO A 258 -9.50 -18.34 -22.95
N PRO A 259 -8.77 -19.21 -23.67
CA PRO A 259 -8.36 -18.95 -25.06
C PRO A 259 -9.52 -18.72 -26.06
N SER A 260 -10.75 -19.08 -25.69
CA SER A 260 -11.98 -18.86 -26.44
C SER A 260 -12.67 -17.52 -26.14
N ALA A 261 -12.23 -16.77 -25.12
CA ALA A 261 -12.80 -15.47 -24.79
C ALA A 261 -12.42 -14.44 -25.86
N ASN A 262 -13.44 -13.84 -26.48
CA ASN A 262 -13.27 -12.72 -27.39
C ASN A 262 -13.18 -11.43 -26.57
N VAL A 263 -11.98 -10.97 -26.22
CA VAL A 263 -11.79 -9.81 -25.33
C VAL A 263 -11.22 -8.63 -26.12
N ASN A 264 -11.84 -7.46 -25.96
CA ASN A 264 -11.33 -6.19 -26.48
C ASN A 264 -10.74 -5.37 -25.33
N VAL A 265 -9.48 -4.93 -25.46
CA VAL A 265 -8.82 -4.05 -24.49
C VAL A 265 -8.75 -2.63 -25.03
N THR A 266 -9.42 -1.71 -24.35
CA THR A 266 -9.46 -0.28 -24.68
C THR A 266 -8.45 0.46 -23.83
N PHE A 267 -7.39 0.97 -24.46
CA PHE A 267 -6.38 1.80 -23.82
C PHE A 267 -6.72 3.28 -23.97
N THR A 268 -6.49 4.07 -22.91
CA THR A 268 -6.56 5.54 -22.94
C THR A 268 -5.23 6.11 -22.44
N VAL A 269 -4.63 6.98 -23.26
CA VAL A 269 -3.31 7.58 -23.01
C VAL A 269 -3.49 9.07 -22.70
N SER A 270 -2.80 9.56 -21.67
CA SER A 270 -2.85 10.97 -21.25
C SER A 270 -1.55 11.43 -20.59
N GLY A 271 -1.43 12.74 -20.37
CA GLY A 271 -0.23 13.37 -19.85
C GLY A 271 0.79 13.66 -20.97
N ALA A 272 2.04 13.30 -20.73
CA ALA A 272 3.19 13.65 -21.56
C ALA A 272 3.42 12.70 -22.77
N ALA A 273 2.41 11.92 -23.16
CA ALA A 273 2.42 11.08 -24.34
C ALA A 273 1.03 11.02 -25.01
N THR A 274 1.00 10.62 -26.28
CA THR A 274 -0.22 10.30 -27.05
C THR A 274 -0.07 8.94 -27.73
N LEU A 275 -1.15 8.37 -28.26
CA LEU A 275 -1.02 7.22 -29.17
C LEU A 275 -0.31 7.63 -30.47
N VAL A 276 0.40 6.70 -31.11
CA VAL A 276 1.09 6.94 -32.39
C VAL A 276 0.12 7.31 -33.52
N ASN A 277 -1.13 6.84 -33.45
CA ASN A 277 -2.19 7.18 -34.40
C ASN A 277 -2.80 8.59 -34.20
N GLY A 278 -2.32 9.36 -33.21
CA GLY A 278 -2.82 10.70 -32.89
C GLY A 278 -4.13 10.76 -32.09
N ALA A 279 -4.69 9.61 -31.70
CA ALA A 279 -5.84 9.54 -30.80
C ALA A 279 -5.43 9.55 -29.32
N ASN A 280 -6.42 9.70 -28.44
CA ASN A 280 -6.25 9.51 -26.99
C ASN A 280 -6.71 8.13 -26.52
N THR A 281 -7.49 7.41 -27.32
CA THR A 281 -8.03 6.08 -27.01
C THR A 281 -7.86 5.12 -28.19
N GLN A 282 -7.49 3.87 -27.93
CA GLN A 282 -7.39 2.80 -28.93
C GLN A 282 -7.85 1.47 -28.33
N THR A 283 -8.80 0.82 -29.00
CA THR A 283 -9.22 -0.55 -28.69
C THR A 283 -8.46 -1.54 -29.55
N VAL A 284 -7.91 -2.59 -28.92
CA VAL A 284 -7.22 -3.69 -29.58
C VAL A 284 -7.75 -5.04 -29.05
N PRO A 285 -7.85 -6.08 -29.88
CA PRO A 285 -8.23 -7.40 -29.40
C PRO A 285 -7.11 -8.01 -28.55
N LEU A 286 -7.48 -8.68 -27.46
CA LEU A 286 -6.58 -9.54 -26.70
C LEU A 286 -6.15 -10.72 -27.58
N ARG A 287 -4.86 -11.00 -27.66
CA ARG A 287 -4.31 -12.14 -28.42
C ARG A 287 -3.25 -12.85 -27.59
N ASN A 288 -3.41 -14.15 -27.39
CA ASN A 288 -2.51 -14.98 -26.57
C ASN A 288 -2.25 -14.36 -25.17
N GLY A 289 -3.31 -13.87 -24.51
CA GLY A 289 -3.21 -13.21 -23.21
C GLY A 289 -2.53 -11.84 -23.23
N GLN A 290 -2.24 -11.25 -24.39
CA GLN A 290 -1.60 -9.93 -24.50
C GLN A 290 -2.42 -8.94 -25.32
N ALA A 291 -2.45 -7.69 -24.85
CA ALA A 291 -2.93 -6.54 -25.59
C ALA A 291 -1.89 -5.42 -25.52
N GLY A 292 -1.75 -4.62 -26.57
CA GLY A 292 -0.76 -3.56 -26.58
C GLY A 292 -0.97 -2.51 -27.64
N ILE A 293 -0.37 -1.35 -27.39
CA ILE A 293 -0.46 -0.12 -28.17
C ILE A 293 0.94 0.49 -28.34
N GLU A 294 1.06 1.46 -29.24
CA GLU A 294 2.27 2.27 -29.38
C GLU A 294 1.95 3.71 -28.98
N ILE A 295 2.77 4.25 -28.07
CA ILE A 295 2.69 5.62 -27.59
C ILE A 295 3.90 6.43 -28.06
N ARG A 296 3.72 7.74 -28.20
CA ARG A 296 4.77 8.70 -28.55
C ARG A 296 4.91 9.72 -27.41
N GLY A 297 6.12 9.93 -26.91
CA GLY A 297 6.40 11.00 -25.96
C GLY A 297 6.20 12.37 -26.61
N THR A 298 5.46 13.29 -25.96
CA THR A 298 5.10 14.59 -26.54
C THR A 298 5.69 15.79 -25.78
N ALA A 299 5.99 15.63 -24.49
CA ALA A 299 6.58 16.67 -23.64
C ALA A 299 7.34 16.02 -22.44
N PRO A 300 8.03 16.81 -21.59
CA PRO A 300 8.41 16.36 -20.26
C PRO A 300 7.19 16.30 -19.32
N GLY A 301 7.02 15.21 -18.58
CA GLY A 301 5.93 15.05 -17.60
C GLY A 301 5.53 13.58 -17.36
N PRO A 302 4.52 13.32 -16.53
CA PRO A 302 4.01 11.97 -16.30
C PRO A 302 3.31 11.41 -17.54
N VAL A 303 3.51 10.12 -17.80
CA VAL A 303 2.81 9.37 -18.86
C VAL A 303 1.81 8.42 -18.20
N ASN A 304 0.53 8.61 -18.48
CA ASN A 304 -0.54 7.81 -17.90
C ASN A 304 -1.18 6.94 -18.99
N VAL A 305 -1.18 5.63 -18.80
CA VAL A 305 -1.84 4.67 -19.70
C VAL A 305 -2.83 3.85 -18.89
N ASN A 306 -4.12 4.15 -19.07
CA ASN A 306 -5.23 3.40 -18.48
C ASN A 306 -5.71 2.35 -19.48
N PHE A 307 -6.25 1.22 -19.00
CA PHE A 307 -6.84 0.21 -19.87
C PHE A 307 -8.12 -0.39 -19.25
N ASN A 308 -9.01 -0.88 -20.12
CA ASN A 308 -10.24 -1.58 -19.75
C ASN A 308 -10.43 -2.79 -20.67
N ALA A 309 -10.69 -3.98 -20.13
CA ALA A 309 -10.89 -5.21 -20.89
C ALA A 309 -12.38 -5.62 -20.88
N ASP A 310 -12.97 -5.80 -22.05
CA ASP A 310 -14.41 -6.03 -22.23
C ASP A 310 -14.65 -7.33 -23.04
N VAL A 311 -15.36 -8.28 -22.45
CA VAL A 311 -15.62 -9.61 -23.04
C VAL A 311 -16.81 -9.55 -24.00
N GLN A 312 -16.52 -9.73 -25.29
CA GLN A 312 -17.47 -9.57 -26.38
C GLN A 312 -18.30 -10.84 -26.61
N GLY A 313 -19.61 -10.77 -26.35
CA GLY A 313 -20.57 -11.81 -26.69
C GLY A 313 -21.76 -11.86 -25.72
N PRO A 314 -22.76 -12.71 -25.96
CA PRO A 314 -23.82 -12.95 -24.98
C PRO A 314 -23.22 -13.69 -23.77
N VAL A 315 -23.15 -13.03 -22.62
CA VAL A 315 -22.74 -13.62 -21.31
C VAL A 315 -23.86 -14.52 -20.74
N LEU A 316 -24.52 -15.31 -21.59
CA LEU A 316 -25.76 -16.04 -21.28
C LEU A 316 -25.89 -17.33 -22.11
N ALA A 317 -25.23 -18.39 -21.64
CA ALA A 317 -25.85 -19.71 -21.65
C ALA A 317 -26.34 -19.98 -20.22
N GLN A 318 -27.65 -19.90 -19.99
CA GLN A 318 -28.22 -20.21 -18.69
C GLN A 318 -27.98 -21.70 -18.39
N ASN A 319 -27.37 -22.00 -17.24
CA ASN A 319 -27.51 -23.32 -16.63
C ASN A 319 -28.93 -23.41 -16.05
N THR A 320 -29.92 -23.61 -16.91
CA THR A 320 -31.30 -23.90 -16.48
C THR A 320 -31.29 -25.18 -15.66
N GLY A 321 -31.73 -25.08 -14.40
CA GLY A 321 -31.47 -26.07 -13.37
C GLY A 321 -31.81 -27.51 -13.76
N GLY A 322 -30.78 -28.36 -13.81
CA GLY A 322 -30.91 -29.81 -13.74
C GLY A 322 -30.52 -30.28 -12.35
N THR A 323 -31.50 -30.70 -11.54
CA THR A 323 -31.26 -31.34 -10.25
C THR A 323 -30.32 -32.54 -10.43
N PRO A 324 -29.21 -32.68 -9.67
CA PRO A 324 -28.38 -33.86 -9.75
C PRO A 324 -29.19 -35.10 -9.37
N ALA A 325 -29.28 -36.06 -10.29
CA ALA A 325 -29.92 -37.34 -10.00
C ALA A 325 -29.14 -38.07 -8.89
N PRO A 326 -29.82 -38.65 -7.89
CA PRO A 326 -29.13 -39.30 -6.78
C PRO A 326 -28.34 -40.53 -7.25
N THR A 327 -27.05 -40.56 -6.94
CA THR A 327 -26.12 -41.62 -7.31
C THR A 327 -26.59 -42.97 -6.74
N PRO A 328 -26.80 -44.02 -7.57
CA PRO A 328 -27.14 -45.34 -7.05
C PRO A 328 -26.01 -45.93 -6.19
N ARG A 329 -26.39 -46.41 -5.00
CA ARG A 329 -25.50 -47.11 -4.06
C ARG A 329 -24.99 -48.41 -4.72
N GLY A 330 -23.68 -48.65 -4.67
CA GLY A 330 -22.99 -49.59 -5.58
C GLY A 330 -23.18 -51.09 -5.30
N ALA A 331 -22.64 -51.91 -6.21
CA ALA A 331 -22.54 -53.35 -6.08
C ALA A 331 -21.26 -53.90 -6.78
N GLY A 332 -20.47 -54.68 -6.03
CA GLY A 332 -19.71 -55.87 -6.48
C GLY A 332 -18.63 -55.76 -7.58
N PRO A 333 -17.38 -56.23 -7.34
CA PRO A 333 -16.38 -56.38 -8.40
C PRO A 333 -16.65 -57.63 -9.25
N GLY A 334 -16.55 -57.49 -10.58
CA GLY A 334 -16.71 -58.59 -11.55
C GLY A 334 -15.54 -58.65 -12.55
N THR A 335 -14.83 -59.77 -12.58
CA THR A 335 -13.74 -60.06 -13.51
C THR A 335 -14.25 -60.61 -14.85
N THR A 336 -13.68 -60.20 -15.99
CA THR A 336 -13.21 -61.17 -17.03
C THR A 336 -12.37 -60.55 -18.16
N THR A 337 -11.40 -61.36 -18.58
CA THR A 337 -10.39 -61.32 -19.65
C THR A 337 -10.87 -61.21 -21.11
N GLY A 338 -10.00 -60.69 -22.01
CA GLY A 338 -9.96 -61.06 -23.46
C GLY A 338 -9.52 -59.94 -24.43
N LYS A 339 -8.22 -59.77 -24.75
CA LYS A 339 -7.49 -60.27 -25.96
C LYS A 339 -7.87 -59.64 -27.32
N GLY A 340 -6.89 -59.06 -28.05
CA GLY A 340 -6.98 -58.86 -29.52
C GLY A 340 -6.20 -57.68 -30.17
N THR A 341 -4.88 -57.78 -30.31
CA THR A 341 -3.99 -56.92 -31.16
C THR A 341 -3.94 -57.46 -32.63
N PRO A 342 -3.16 -56.92 -33.63
CA PRO A 342 -2.39 -55.66 -33.76
C PRO A 342 -2.39 -54.93 -35.15
N GLY A 343 -1.88 -53.69 -35.18
CA GLY A 343 -1.01 -53.16 -36.27
C GLY A 343 -1.66 -52.68 -37.60
N PRO A 344 -0.90 -52.01 -38.51
CA PRO A 344 0.56 -51.94 -38.59
C PRO A 344 1.21 -50.54 -38.48
N GLN A 345 2.54 -50.52 -38.32
CA GLN A 345 3.42 -49.34 -38.38
C GLN A 345 3.89 -49.04 -39.82
N ILE A 346 4.27 -47.78 -40.09
CA ILE A 346 5.38 -47.45 -41.03
C ILE A 346 6.25 -46.34 -40.38
N ARG A 347 7.59 -46.47 -40.51
CA ARG A 347 8.63 -45.52 -40.05
C ARG A 347 9.76 -45.47 -41.12
N PRO A 348 10.95 -44.85 -40.93
CA PRO A 348 11.34 -43.58 -41.54
C PRO A 348 12.51 -43.65 -42.57
N THR A 349 12.83 -42.52 -43.21
CA THR A 349 14.09 -42.21 -43.93
C THR A 349 14.48 -40.75 -43.59
N THR A 350 15.68 -40.30 -43.16
CA THR A 350 17.14 -40.48 -43.46
C THR A 350 17.73 -39.54 -44.53
N LYS A 351 18.39 -38.43 -44.07
CA LYS A 351 19.75 -37.84 -44.34
C LYS A 351 20.44 -38.01 -45.75
N PRO A 352 21.56 -37.32 -46.15
CA PRO A 352 22.42 -36.32 -45.45
C PRO A 352 23.12 -35.16 -46.27
N GLN A 353 23.90 -34.34 -45.54
CA GLN A 353 25.24 -33.73 -45.87
C GLN A 353 25.42 -32.49 -46.78
N GLY A 354 26.35 -31.60 -46.36
CA GLY A 354 26.97 -30.55 -47.19
C GLY A 354 27.67 -29.40 -46.41
N ALA A 355 29.00 -29.46 -46.28
CA ALA A 355 29.91 -28.34 -45.90
C ALA A 355 31.18 -28.49 -46.78
N PRO A 356 31.99 -27.44 -47.10
CA PRO A 356 32.86 -26.77 -46.11
C PRO A 356 33.21 -25.27 -46.35
N THR A 357 33.98 -24.71 -45.41
CA THR A 357 34.81 -23.46 -45.40
C THR A 357 36.05 -23.57 -46.35
N PRO A 358 37.00 -22.59 -46.53
CA PRO A 358 37.61 -21.66 -45.53
C PRO A 358 38.12 -20.27 -46.03
N GLN A 359 38.98 -19.62 -45.20
CA GLN A 359 39.91 -18.48 -45.48
C GLN A 359 39.35 -17.04 -45.41
N HIS A 360 40.06 -15.99 -44.95
CA HIS A 360 41.42 -15.82 -44.36
C HIS A 360 41.45 -14.56 -43.44
N GLY A 361 42.25 -14.52 -42.37
CA GLY A 361 42.72 -13.24 -41.73
C GLY A 361 44.06 -12.76 -42.34
N PRO A 362 44.82 -11.77 -41.78
CA PRO A 362 44.70 -11.13 -40.44
C PRO A 362 45.05 -9.60 -40.31
N GLY A 363 44.93 -9.03 -39.09
CA GLY A 363 46.03 -8.23 -38.47
C GLY A 363 46.01 -6.67 -38.37
N THR A 364 46.79 -6.16 -37.38
CA THR A 364 47.21 -4.77 -37.06
C THR A 364 46.16 -3.82 -36.41
N THR A 365 46.33 -3.00 -35.34
CA THR A 365 47.41 -2.45 -34.44
C THR A 365 47.93 -1.02 -34.70
N GLY A 366 47.88 -0.13 -33.68
CA GLY A 366 48.53 1.22 -33.57
C GLY A 366 47.50 2.38 -33.52
N ASN A 367 47.42 3.25 -32.50
CA ASN A 367 48.33 4.37 -32.04
C ASN A 367 48.68 5.37 -33.17
N GLU A 368 48.74 6.70 -33.01
CA GLU A 368 48.76 7.66 -31.87
C GLU A 368 48.22 9.03 -32.37
N SER A 369 47.82 10.03 -31.56
CA SER A 369 48.75 11.08 -31.05
C SER A 369 48.03 12.15 -30.20
N THR A 370 48.72 12.66 -29.17
CA THR A 370 48.51 13.95 -28.45
C THR A 370 49.65 14.94 -28.90
N PRO A 371 49.92 16.18 -28.39
CA PRO A 371 49.47 16.88 -27.15
C PRO A 371 49.15 18.41 -27.24
N GLY A 372 48.85 19.04 -26.08
CA GLY A 372 48.29 20.41 -25.85
C GLY A 372 49.17 21.65 -26.16
N PRO A 373 49.21 22.77 -25.36
CA PRO A 373 48.56 23.10 -24.07
C PRO A 373 47.92 24.54 -23.94
N GLN A 374 47.56 24.93 -22.70
CA GLN A 374 47.00 26.21 -22.13
C GLN A 374 47.84 27.52 -22.33
N PRO A 375 47.54 28.77 -21.78
CA PRO A 375 46.60 29.18 -20.68
C PRO A 375 45.88 30.59 -20.70
N GLY A 376 45.04 30.85 -19.68
CA GLY A 376 44.68 32.20 -19.12
C GLY A 376 43.49 32.97 -19.74
N THR A 377 42.79 33.93 -19.08
CA THR A 377 42.76 34.43 -17.67
C THR A 377 41.52 35.33 -17.41
N THR A 378 40.85 35.15 -16.26
CA THR A 378 40.22 36.16 -15.35
C THR A 378 39.15 37.21 -15.79
N THR A 379 38.21 37.47 -14.85
CA THR A 379 37.41 38.71 -14.56
C THR A 379 35.91 38.85 -14.95
N ARG A 380 35.13 39.26 -13.92
CA ARG A 380 33.76 39.82 -13.86
C ARG A 380 33.86 41.38 -13.99
N PRO A 381 32.80 42.25 -13.91
CA PRO A 381 31.33 42.02 -13.83
C PRO A 381 30.40 42.99 -14.62
N ALA A 382 29.08 42.69 -14.64
CA ALA A 382 27.94 43.63 -14.86
C ALA A 382 27.88 44.34 -16.25
N VAL A 383 26.81 45.04 -16.71
CA VAL A 383 25.66 45.76 -16.09
C VAL A 383 24.39 45.63 -16.98
N THR A 384 23.23 46.07 -16.47
CA THR A 384 21.87 46.07 -17.07
C THR A 384 21.68 46.79 -18.42
N SER A 385 20.61 46.40 -19.14
CA SER A 385 19.93 47.27 -20.11
C SER A 385 18.40 47.11 -20.09
N THR A 386 17.67 48.18 -19.76
CA THR A 386 16.25 48.39 -20.11
C THR A 386 16.16 49.47 -21.20
N PRO A 387 15.10 49.48 -22.03
CA PRO A 387 14.69 50.65 -22.79
C PRO A 387 13.32 51.22 -22.35
N VAL A 388 13.14 52.51 -22.62
CA VAL A 388 12.02 53.38 -22.19
C VAL A 388 11.14 53.77 -23.41
N GLN A 389 9.88 54.17 -23.16
CA GLN A 389 9.01 54.85 -24.14
C GLN A 389 8.66 56.28 -23.68
N ILE A 390 8.34 57.15 -24.65
CA ILE A 390 8.37 58.63 -24.60
C ILE A 390 6.92 59.18 -24.52
N GLY A 391 6.55 60.15 -23.66
CA GLY A 391 6.59 61.62 -23.87
C GLY A 391 5.34 62.14 -24.63
N PRO A 392 5.08 63.47 -24.83
CA PRO A 392 5.69 64.72 -24.33
C PRO A 392 4.70 65.56 -23.45
N GLY A 393 4.90 66.82 -23.00
CA GLY A 393 5.86 67.89 -23.31
C GLY A 393 5.74 69.13 -22.37
N LEU A 394 6.54 70.18 -22.60
CA LEU A 394 6.76 71.35 -21.70
C LEU A 394 6.90 72.70 -22.44
N THR A 395 6.63 73.83 -21.74
CA THR A 395 7.10 75.23 -22.01
C THR A 395 6.70 76.18 -20.84
N GLY A 396 7.27 77.38 -20.61
CA GLY A 396 8.49 77.95 -21.21
C GLY A 396 8.84 79.45 -21.02
N GLY A 397 8.85 80.04 -19.81
CA GLY A 397 9.67 81.26 -19.49
C GLY A 397 8.98 82.64 -19.25
N GLY A 398 9.78 83.62 -18.75
CA GLY A 398 9.55 85.08 -18.88
C GLY A 398 9.31 85.90 -17.58
N SER A 399 9.99 87.05 -17.41
CA SER A 399 9.90 87.95 -16.22
C SER A 399 9.52 89.40 -16.58
N THR A 400 8.82 90.15 -15.71
CA THR A 400 8.76 91.65 -15.63
C THR A 400 8.15 92.14 -14.29
N ALA A 401 8.13 93.45 -13.99
CA ALA A 401 8.11 94.00 -12.60
C ALA A 401 6.96 94.99 -12.23
N THR A 402 6.65 95.10 -10.91
CA THR A 402 6.30 96.28 -10.04
C THR A 402 5.21 97.30 -10.48
N PRO A 403 4.38 97.98 -9.60
CA PRO A 403 4.33 98.06 -8.12
C PRO A 403 2.96 97.67 -7.47
N GLY A 404 2.85 97.73 -6.12
CA GLY A 404 1.63 97.41 -5.36
C GLY A 404 0.82 98.62 -4.84
N PRO A 405 -0.11 98.41 -3.89
CA PRO A 405 -0.23 99.34 -2.76
C PRO A 405 -0.31 98.65 -1.37
N ARG A 406 -0.24 99.49 -0.33
CA ARG A 406 -0.03 99.16 1.10
C ARG A 406 -1.29 99.42 1.93
N THR A 407 -1.71 98.44 2.75
CA THR A 407 -2.50 98.54 4.02
C THR A 407 -2.81 97.10 4.49
N THR A 408 -2.97 96.72 5.77
CA THR A 408 -2.81 97.37 7.09
C THR A 408 -2.56 96.25 8.13
N THR A 409 -1.90 96.56 9.25
CA THR A 409 -1.59 95.59 10.32
C THR A 409 -2.82 95.25 11.19
N ARG A 410 -3.14 93.96 11.34
CA ARG A 410 -4.08 93.45 12.36
C ARG A 410 -3.31 92.52 13.32
N PRO A 411 -3.44 92.65 14.64
CA PRO A 411 -2.66 91.84 15.58
C PRO A 411 -3.09 90.36 15.57
N THR A 412 -2.09 89.48 15.59
CA THR A 412 -2.25 88.02 15.74
C THR A 412 -2.60 87.69 17.19
N PRO A 413 -3.59 86.81 17.46
CA PRO A 413 -3.88 86.35 18.82
C PRO A 413 -2.71 85.52 19.42
N PRO A 414 -2.62 85.43 20.75
CA PRO A 414 -1.52 84.71 21.43
C PRO A 414 -1.53 83.21 21.13
N PRO A 415 -0.36 82.54 21.17
CA PRO A 415 -0.26 81.11 20.86
C PRO A 415 -1.00 80.25 21.89
N THR A 416 -1.83 79.33 21.39
CA THR A 416 -2.47 78.27 22.17
C THR A 416 -1.41 77.39 22.85
N PRO A 417 -1.58 77.01 24.13
CA PRO A 417 -0.63 76.14 24.82
C PRO A 417 -0.51 74.78 24.11
N THR A 418 0.73 74.36 23.85
CA THR A 418 1.04 73.05 23.29
C THR A 418 0.66 71.94 24.27
N PRO A 419 -0.08 70.89 23.85
CA PRO A 419 -0.39 69.78 24.74
C PRO A 419 0.90 69.05 25.16
N THR A 420 1.07 68.84 26.46
CA THR A 420 2.18 68.06 27.03
C THR A 420 2.20 66.65 26.42
N PRO A 421 3.35 66.13 25.97
CA PRO A 421 3.42 64.78 25.43
C PRO A 421 3.07 63.76 26.51
N THR A 422 2.01 62.97 26.26
CA THR A 422 1.66 61.80 27.07
C THR A 422 2.86 60.85 27.14
N PRO A 423 3.25 60.33 28.32
CA PRO A 423 4.35 59.38 28.42
C PRO A 423 4.05 58.16 27.54
N THR A 424 4.93 57.89 26.58
CA THR A 424 4.88 56.66 25.78
C THR A 424 5.01 55.48 26.73
N PRO A 425 4.09 54.48 26.69
CA PRO A 425 4.22 53.31 27.54
C PRO A 425 5.55 52.61 27.22
N THR A 426 6.36 52.39 28.25
CA THR A 426 7.58 51.57 28.16
C THR A 426 7.19 50.24 27.51
N PRO A 427 7.90 49.77 26.47
CA PRO A 427 7.59 48.49 25.87
C PRO A 427 7.70 47.40 26.94
N THR A 428 6.57 46.77 27.26
CA THR A 428 6.53 45.58 28.11
C THR A 428 7.58 44.61 27.60
N PRO A 429 8.48 44.06 28.45
CA PRO A 429 9.51 43.14 27.99
C PRO A 429 8.82 42.01 27.22
N THR A 430 9.14 41.90 25.93
CA THR A 430 8.66 40.81 25.09
C THR A 430 9.12 39.53 25.74
N GLN A 431 8.19 38.74 26.28
CA GLN A 431 8.53 37.46 26.90
C GLN A 431 9.31 36.67 25.85
N ALA A 432 10.48 36.13 26.26
CA ALA A 432 11.26 35.27 25.39
C ALA A 432 10.33 34.16 24.86
N PRO A 433 10.36 33.84 23.57
CA PRO A 433 9.42 32.88 23.00
C PRO A 433 9.53 31.57 23.77
N THR A 434 8.41 31.13 24.34
CA THR A 434 8.33 29.88 25.09
C THR A 434 8.97 28.78 24.26
N PRO A 435 9.94 28.02 24.80
CA PRO A 435 10.59 26.95 24.06
C PRO A 435 9.54 26.04 23.44
N ALA A 436 9.74 25.67 22.16
CA ALA A 436 8.94 24.62 21.55
C ALA A 436 9.00 23.36 22.44
N PRO A 437 7.89 22.61 22.62
CA PRO A 437 7.91 21.41 23.44
C PRO A 437 9.00 20.44 22.96
N PRO A 438 9.64 19.68 23.85
CA PRO A 438 10.63 18.69 23.44
C PRO A 438 9.99 17.68 22.48
N PRO A 439 10.75 17.11 21.52
CA PRO A 439 10.25 15.98 20.75
C PRO A 439 9.90 14.83 21.70
N THR A 440 8.62 14.47 21.73
CA THR A 440 8.04 13.39 22.53
C THR A 440 7.05 12.64 21.66
N TYR A 441 7.03 11.32 21.74
CA TYR A 441 6.01 10.55 21.03
C TYR A 441 4.68 10.61 21.78
N SER A 442 3.57 10.78 21.06
CA SER A 442 2.23 10.72 21.64
C SER A 442 1.87 9.28 22.06
N PRO A 443 0.87 9.06 22.94
CA PRO A 443 0.39 7.72 23.28
C PRO A 443 -0.01 6.89 22.05
N GLU A 444 -0.56 7.54 21.02
CA GLU A 444 -0.93 6.94 19.74
C GLU A 444 0.32 6.55 18.95
N GLN A 445 1.32 7.44 18.82
CA GLN A 445 2.59 7.12 18.14
C GLN A 445 3.34 5.97 18.84
N LYS A 446 3.34 5.92 20.18
CA LYS A 446 3.90 4.79 20.94
C LYS A 446 3.13 3.48 20.72
N THR A 447 1.87 3.55 20.28
CA THR A 447 1.07 2.38 19.96
C THR A 447 1.32 1.93 18.52
N ASP A 448 1.37 2.87 17.56
CA ASP A 448 1.84 2.65 16.18
C ASP A 448 3.23 1.97 16.16
N TYR A 449 4.19 2.46 16.95
CA TYR A 449 5.50 1.80 17.03
C TYR A 449 5.45 0.39 17.65
N ARG A 450 4.50 0.07 18.53
CA ARG A 450 4.34 -1.33 19.00
C ARG A 450 3.75 -2.23 17.92
N HIS A 451 2.86 -1.72 17.08
CA HIS A 451 2.35 -2.43 15.91
C HIS A 451 3.48 -2.66 14.90
N LYS A 452 4.17 -1.59 14.47
CA LYS A 452 5.35 -1.68 13.60
C LYS A 452 6.42 -2.61 14.17
N ALA A 453 6.63 -2.64 15.49
CA ALA A 453 7.53 -3.62 16.11
C ALA A 453 7.05 -5.07 15.95
N ALA A 454 5.76 -5.34 16.13
CA ALA A 454 5.18 -6.67 15.93
C ALA A 454 5.22 -7.10 14.45
N ASP A 455 4.97 -6.17 13.52
CA ASP A 455 5.04 -6.41 12.08
C ASP A 455 6.49 -6.72 11.64
N MET A 456 7.45 -5.90 12.08
CA MET A 456 8.87 -6.18 11.85
C MET A 456 9.32 -7.50 12.49
N HIS A 457 8.86 -7.84 13.69
CA HIS A 457 9.17 -9.16 14.30
C HIS A 457 8.56 -10.32 13.50
N SER A 458 7.36 -10.14 12.93
CA SER A 458 6.73 -11.11 12.05
C SER A 458 7.53 -11.31 10.76
N CYS A 459 8.01 -10.23 10.14
CA CYS A 459 8.94 -10.27 9.01
C CYS A 459 10.27 -10.96 9.41
N ALA A 460 10.83 -10.63 10.57
CA ALA A 460 12.05 -11.26 11.07
C ALA A 460 11.89 -12.77 11.23
N THR A 461 10.73 -13.19 11.74
CA THR A 461 10.37 -14.60 11.92
C THR A 461 10.25 -15.32 10.58
N PHE A 462 9.57 -14.72 9.60
CA PHE A 462 9.47 -15.25 8.24
C PHE A 462 10.86 -15.50 7.63
N TRP A 463 11.73 -14.47 7.68
CA TRP A 463 13.10 -14.55 7.15
C TRP A 463 14.00 -15.51 7.95
N ALA A 464 13.79 -15.67 9.26
CA ALA A 464 14.48 -16.69 10.06
C ALA A 464 14.04 -18.11 9.67
N GLY A 465 12.75 -18.31 9.33
CA GLY A 465 12.23 -19.54 8.74
C GLY A 465 12.88 -19.85 7.39
N ALA A 466 12.95 -18.87 6.49
CA ALA A 466 13.63 -19.01 5.20
C ALA A 466 15.13 -19.34 5.37
N ALA A 467 15.81 -18.74 6.36
CA ALA A 467 17.20 -19.05 6.70
C ALA A 467 17.36 -20.50 7.18
N ALA A 468 16.42 -21.00 7.99
CA ALA A 468 16.38 -22.38 8.44
C ALA A 468 16.18 -23.37 7.28
N ILE A 469 15.33 -23.06 6.29
CA ILE A 469 15.18 -23.89 5.09
C ILE A 469 16.46 -23.88 4.24
N GLY A 470 17.03 -22.71 3.96
CA GLY A 470 18.30 -22.62 3.21
C GLY A 470 19.40 -23.47 3.85
N ALA A 471 19.49 -23.46 5.19
CA ALA A 471 20.44 -24.26 5.94
C ALA A 471 20.23 -25.77 5.80
N LEU A 472 19.00 -26.27 5.65
CA LEU A 472 18.72 -27.70 5.35
C LEU A 472 19.29 -28.13 3.99
N PHE A 473 19.36 -27.22 3.02
CA PHE A 473 19.90 -27.46 1.68
C PHE A 473 21.34 -26.96 1.49
N SER A 474 22.03 -26.55 2.57
CA SER A 474 23.36 -25.92 2.53
C SER A 474 24.47 -26.75 1.88
N ALA A 475 24.29 -28.07 1.74
CA ALA A 475 25.22 -28.96 1.03
C ALA A 475 25.40 -28.63 -0.47
N THR A 476 24.52 -27.82 -1.07
CA THR A 476 24.61 -27.39 -2.48
C THR A 476 25.41 -26.10 -2.68
N GLY A 477 25.85 -25.44 -1.60
CA GLY A 477 26.44 -24.09 -1.65
C GLY A 477 25.40 -22.98 -1.86
N VAL A 478 24.50 -23.17 -2.84
CA VAL A 478 23.31 -22.33 -3.08
C VAL A 478 22.46 -22.18 -1.80
N GLY A 479 22.21 -23.28 -1.09
CA GLY A 479 21.47 -23.23 0.17
C GLY A 479 22.18 -22.44 1.28
N LEU A 480 23.51 -22.39 1.26
CA LEU A 480 24.29 -21.60 2.23
C LEU A 480 24.20 -20.10 1.96
N GLY A 481 24.25 -19.68 0.68
CA GLY A 481 24.02 -18.29 0.27
C GLY A 481 22.64 -17.80 0.73
N VAL A 482 21.58 -18.55 0.39
CA VAL A 482 20.20 -18.23 0.80
C VAL A 482 20.03 -18.23 2.33
N ALA A 483 20.67 -19.17 3.05
CA ALA A 483 20.63 -19.17 4.52
C ALA A 483 21.24 -17.91 5.14
N ILE A 484 22.37 -17.43 4.60
CA ILE A 484 23.05 -16.23 5.07
C ILE A 484 22.25 -14.97 4.71
N GLY A 485 21.79 -14.85 3.46
CA GLY A 485 20.98 -13.71 3.01
C GLY A 485 19.68 -13.56 3.79
N SER A 486 18.94 -14.66 3.97
CA SER A 486 17.73 -14.67 4.78
C SER A 486 18.02 -14.38 6.26
N GLY A 487 19.15 -14.86 6.79
CA GLY A 487 19.59 -14.53 8.15
C GLY A 487 19.95 -13.06 8.35
N ILE A 488 20.48 -12.38 7.33
CA ILE A 488 20.73 -10.92 7.33
C ILE A 488 19.39 -10.16 7.38
N ASN A 489 18.42 -10.54 6.55
CA ASN A 489 17.08 -9.94 6.58
C ASN A 489 16.40 -10.15 7.94
N ALA A 490 16.41 -11.37 8.47
CA ALA A 490 15.88 -11.68 9.79
C ALA A 490 16.50 -10.79 10.89
N THR A 491 17.83 -10.60 10.82
CA THR A 491 18.57 -9.72 11.74
C THR A 491 18.15 -8.25 11.61
N TYR A 492 18.08 -7.73 10.37
CA TYR A 492 17.62 -6.37 10.09
C TYR A 492 16.24 -6.10 10.70
N TYR A 493 15.29 -6.99 10.43
CA TYR A 493 13.92 -6.84 10.90
C TYR A 493 13.79 -6.95 12.43
N GLU A 494 14.49 -7.89 13.06
CA GLU A 494 14.45 -8.08 14.52
C GLU A 494 15.10 -6.91 15.27
N ILE A 495 16.22 -6.36 14.76
CA ILE A 495 16.80 -5.14 15.34
C ILE A 495 15.84 -3.97 15.16
N THR A 496 15.22 -3.81 13.99
CA THR A 496 14.24 -2.74 13.72
C THR A 496 13.02 -2.84 14.63
N SER A 497 12.54 -4.07 14.91
CA SER A 497 11.50 -4.31 15.94
C SER A 497 11.95 -3.86 17.33
N SER A 498 13.19 -4.16 17.71
CA SER A 498 13.78 -3.69 18.97
C SER A 498 13.86 -2.16 19.05
N GLU A 499 14.25 -1.49 17.95
CA GLU A 499 14.27 -0.03 17.89
C GLU A 499 12.87 0.56 18.04
N TYR A 500 11.87 0.09 17.30
CA TYR A 500 10.48 0.55 17.45
C TYR A 500 9.94 0.35 18.88
N ASN A 501 10.29 -0.76 19.54
CA ASN A 501 9.96 -0.97 20.95
C ASN A 501 10.63 0.07 21.89
N LYS A 502 11.85 0.53 21.60
CA LYS A 502 12.48 1.65 22.31
C LYS A 502 11.79 2.98 22.01
N TRP A 503 11.37 3.22 20.76
CA TRP A 503 10.62 4.43 20.36
C TRP A 503 9.27 4.51 21.11
N ALA A 504 8.62 3.37 21.33
CA ALA A 504 7.41 3.24 22.14
C ALA A 504 7.61 3.44 23.66
N GLY A 505 8.87 3.49 24.13
CA GLY A 505 9.23 3.63 25.55
C GLY A 505 9.76 5.02 25.92
N ASP A 506 10.57 5.64 25.05
CA ASP A 506 11.12 7.01 25.12
C ASP A 506 11.20 7.67 26.53
N PRO A 507 11.97 7.11 27.48
CA PRO A 507 12.08 7.71 28.82
C PRO A 507 13.01 8.93 28.81
N PRO A 508 12.68 10.03 29.52
CA PRO A 508 13.56 11.19 29.64
C PRO A 508 14.95 10.85 30.22
N ASP A 509 16.02 11.10 29.45
CA ASP A 509 17.40 10.82 29.83
C ASP A 509 18.05 12.03 30.54
N SER A 510 18.40 11.86 31.82
CA SER A 510 19.09 12.87 32.62
C SER A 510 20.52 13.20 32.15
N ASN A 511 21.16 12.35 31.34
CA ASN A 511 22.49 12.59 30.76
C ASN A 511 22.44 13.50 29.52
N TYR A 512 21.61 14.54 29.57
CA TYR A 512 21.26 15.35 28.42
C TYR A 512 22.36 16.34 27.97
N LYS A 513 23.44 16.49 28.75
CA LYS A 513 24.57 17.39 28.44
C LYS A 513 25.65 16.77 27.55
N VAL A 514 25.32 15.66 26.88
CA VAL A 514 26.17 14.96 25.92
C VAL A 514 25.35 14.64 24.67
N ILE A 515 25.81 15.07 23.50
CA ILE A 515 25.17 14.68 22.23
C ILE A 515 25.43 13.19 21.98
N ALA A 516 24.42 12.46 21.53
CA ALA A 516 24.59 11.05 21.16
C ALA A 516 25.58 10.91 19.99
N VAL A 517 26.32 9.81 19.96
CA VAL A 517 27.23 9.46 18.85
C VAL A 517 26.78 8.12 18.30
N PRO A 518 26.49 7.99 16.99
CA PRO A 518 26.21 6.71 16.37
C PRO A 518 27.38 5.74 16.57
N VAL A 519 27.15 4.63 17.27
CA VAL A 519 28.14 3.57 17.47
C VAL A 519 27.88 2.48 16.44
N VAL A 520 28.61 2.52 15.32
CA VAL A 520 28.52 1.50 14.28
C VAL A 520 29.29 0.25 14.74
N HIS A 521 28.53 -0.79 15.10
CA HIS A 521 29.09 -2.11 15.34
C HIS A 521 29.29 -2.82 14.00
N ALA A 522 30.54 -2.87 13.51
CA ALA A 522 30.86 -3.47 12.22
C ALA A 522 30.58 -4.99 12.24
N PRO A 523 29.66 -5.51 11.41
CA PRO A 523 29.33 -6.93 11.39
C PRO A 523 30.46 -7.71 10.70
N ALA A 524 30.73 -8.93 11.17
CA ALA A 524 31.76 -9.78 10.57
C ALA A 524 31.35 -10.21 9.16
N LYS A 525 32.27 -10.09 8.21
CA LYS A 525 31.98 -10.15 6.77
C LYS A 525 31.78 -11.57 6.23
N VAL A 526 30.86 -11.71 5.28
CA VAL A 526 30.70 -12.91 4.45
C VAL A 526 31.95 -13.08 3.58
N ALA A 527 32.57 -14.25 3.63
CA ALA A 527 33.75 -14.59 2.84
C ALA A 527 33.39 -15.39 1.58
N VAL A 528 34.25 -15.31 0.56
CA VAL A 528 34.13 -16.10 -0.68
C VAL A 528 34.55 -17.55 -0.40
N GLY A 529 33.77 -18.52 -0.86
CA GLY A 529 34.00 -19.95 -0.63
C GLY A 529 32.71 -20.70 -0.29
N ASN A 530 32.80 -22.03 -0.15
CA ASN A 530 31.67 -22.91 0.17
C ASN A 530 30.43 -22.73 -0.75
N GLY A 531 30.65 -22.36 -2.02
CA GLY A 531 29.60 -22.07 -3.00
C GLY A 531 29.20 -20.60 -3.12
N ILE A 532 29.65 -19.72 -2.22
CA ILE A 532 29.41 -18.27 -2.29
C ILE A 532 30.45 -17.63 -3.22
N THR A 533 29.97 -16.92 -4.24
CA THR A 533 30.77 -16.16 -5.20
C THR A 533 31.25 -14.82 -4.64
N ALA A 534 32.20 -14.18 -5.33
CA ALA A 534 32.64 -12.82 -5.01
C ALA A 534 31.52 -11.77 -5.17
N GLY A 535 30.59 -11.98 -6.12
CA GLY A 535 29.44 -11.10 -6.33
C GLY A 535 28.48 -11.13 -5.15
N GLU A 536 28.06 -12.33 -4.74
CA GLU A 536 27.17 -12.55 -3.59
C GLU A 536 27.79 -12.02 -2.30
N ALA A 537 29.03 -12.40 -1.99
CA ALA A 537 29.71 -11.92 -0.79
C ALA A 537 29.81 -10.38 -0.78
N SER A 538 30.06 -9.74 -1.92
CA SER A 538 30.13 -8.28 -2.01
C SER A 538 28.74 -7.61 -1.83
N ALA A 539 27.69 -8.20 -2.39
CA ALA A 539 26.32 -7.69 -2.26
C ALA A 539 25.79 -7.82 -0.83
N LEU A 540 25.94 -8.99 -0.21
CA LEU A 540 25.53 -9.26 1.18
C LEU A 540 26.26 -8.35 2.17
N ASN A 541 27.58 -8.22 2.03
CA ASN A 541 28.38 -7.36 2.89
C ASN A 541 27.98 -5.87 2.80
N ALA A 542 27.54 -5.40 1.62
CA ALA A 542 27.08 -4.03 1.41
C ALA A 542 25.72 -3.76 2.07
N LEU A 543 24.78 -4.71 2.00
CA LEU A 543 23.52 -4.63 2.75
C LEU A 543 23.79 -4.56 4.27
N MET A 544 24.66 -5.42 4.77
CA MET A 544 25.03 -5.45 6.20
C MET A 544 25.67 -4.14 6.69
N ASP A 545 26.52 -3.50 5.88
CA ASP A 545 27.08 -2.18 6.23
C ASP A 545 26.02 -1.07 6.30
N ASN A 546 25.01 -1.15 5.43
CA ASN A 546 23.91 -0.19 5.43
C ASN A 546 23.02 -0.37 6.66
N VAL A 547 22.66 -1.62 6.99
CA VAL A 547 21.89 -1.98 8.19
C VAL A 547 22.62 -1.58 9.47
N ALA A 548 23.92 -1.84 9.58
CA ALA A 548 24.72 -1.46 10.74
C ALA A 548 24.77 0.06 10.96
N GLN A 549 24.82 0.85 9.87
CA GLN A 549 24.73 2.31 9.93
C GLN A 549 23.34 2.80 10.32
N MET A 550 22.28 2.18 9.82
CA MET A 550 20.89 2.49 10.18
C MET A 550 20.70 2.34 11.70
N VAL A 551 21.00 1.15 12.25
CA VAL A 551 20.85 0.84 13.68
C VAL A 551 21.63 1.82 14.56
N ALA A 552 22.88 2.13 14.20
CA ALA A 552 23.71 3.08 14.93
C ALA A 552 23.12 4.51 14.93
N THR A 553 22.56 4.93 13.80
CA THR A 553 21.95 6.26 13.62
C THR A 553 20.62 6.35 14.36
N SER A 554 19.79 5.31 14.29
CA SER A 554 18.51 5.19 14.99
C SER A 554 18.68 5.26 16.51
N ASN A 555 19.62 4.48 17.07
CA ASN A 555 19.92 4.52 18.51
C ASN A 555 20.40 5.93 18.95
N ALA A 556 21.17 6.63 18.11
CA ALA A 556 21.60 8.00 18.40
C ALA A 556 20.43 9.00 18.32
N MET A 557 19.52 8.83 17.36
CA MET A 557 18.28 9.62 17.23
C MET A 557 17.42 9.50 18.49
N ILE A 558 17.06 8.28 18.91
CA ILE A 558 16.27 8.03 20.13
C ILE A 558 16.96 8.63 21.35
N THR A 559 18.27 8.41 21.49
CA THR A 559 19.04 8.92 22.62
C THR A 559 18.97 10.45 22.67
N SER A 560 19.06 11.14 21.53
CA SER A 560 18.89 12.59 21.48
C SER A 560 17.44 13.05 21.71
N ILE A 561 16.42 12.29 21.31
CA ILE A 561 15.02 12.57 21.68
C ILE A 561 14.85 12.49 23.20
N ASN A 562 15.22 11.37 23.81
CA ASN A 562 15.16 11.14 25.25
C ASN A 562 15.93 12.20 26.05
N ARG A 563 17.09 12.63 25.55
CA ARG A 563 17.89 13.72 26.16
C ARG A 563 17.24 15.09 25.99
N ALA A 564 16.57 15.37 24.87
CA ALA A 564 15.81 16.62 24.72
C ALA A 564 14.67 16.69 25.76
N GLN A 565 14.00 15.58 26.02
CA GLN A 565 13.00 15.47 27.10
C GLN A 565 13.61 15.65 28.50
N GLY A 566 14.78 15.04 28.75
CA GLY A 566 15.51 15.20 30.00
C GLY A 566 15.97 16.64 30.27
N ALA A 567 16.44 17.33 29.22
CA ALA A 567 16.80 18.75 29.28
C ALA A 567 15.56 19.62 29.57
N ALA A 568 14.44 19.38 28.89
CA ALA A 568 13.18 20.08 29.13
C ALA A 568 12.67 19.89 30.58
N LYS A 569 12.77 18.66 31.11
CA LYS A 569 12.43 18.33 32.51
C LYS A 569 13.37 19.02 33.52
N ALA A 570 14.60 19.34 33.12
CA ALA A 570 15.57 20.11 33.90
C ALA A 570 15.48 21.63 33.67
N HIS A 571 14.54 22.10 32.83
CA HIS A 571 14.42 23.50 32.39
C HIS A 571 15.70 24.05 31.73
N ASP A 572 16.41 23.20 30.97
CA ASP A 572 17.67 23.52 30.29
C ASP A 572 17.43 23.69 28.77
N ASP A 573 16.81 24.82 28.41
CA ASP A 573 16.38 25.16 27.05
C ASP A 573 17.50 25.10 26.00
N GLU A 574 18.74 25.40 26.40
CA GLU A 574 19.88 25.36 25.51
C GLU A 574 20.19 23.91 25.11
N TRP A 575 20.27 23.00 26.08
CA TRP A 575 20.50 21.60 25.80
C TRP A 575 19.30 20.91 25.15
N GLN A 576 18.07 21.32 25.46
CA GLN A 576 16.88 20.85 24.76
C GLN A 576 16.99 21.13 23.25
N ARG A 577 17.33 22.37 22.86
CA ARG A 577 17.55 22.72 21.44
C ARG A 577 18.73 21.97 20.82
N ARG A 578 19.86 21.86 21.53
CA ARG A 578 21.05 21.12 21.05
C ARG A 578 20.73 19.64 20.76
N GLN A 579 19.92 19.00 21.61
CA GLN A 579 19.49 17.61 21.46
C GLN A 579 18.44 17.43 20.36
N ALA A 580 17.44 18.30 20.27
CA ALA A 580 16.48 18.27 19.17
C ALA A 580 17.19 18.40 17.80
N GLN A 581 18.14 19.34 17.67
CA GLN A 581 18.94 19.51 16.45
C GLN A 581 19.91 18.33 16.21
N ALA A 582 20.26 17.53 17.22
CA ALA A 582 20.98 16.27 17.02
C ALA A 582 20.03 15.18 16.48
N ALA A 583 18.86 14.98 17.08
CA ALA A 583 17.83 14.06 16.59
C ALA A 583 17.44 14.37 15.12
N LYS A 584 17.28 15.64 14.76
CA LYS A 584 17.05 16.09 13.38
C LYS A 584 18.14 15.62 12.40
N ARG A 585 19.41 15.70 12.79
CA ARG A 585 20.54 15.27 11.94
C ARG A 585 20.57 13.76 11.77
N PHE A 586 20.32 13.01 12.83
CA PHE A 586 20.25 11.55 12.76
C PHE A 586 19.05 11.08 11.92
N ALA A 587 17.88 11.70 12.06
CA ALA A 587 16.71 11.38 11.22
C ALA A 587 17.00 11.56 9.71
N LEU A 588 17.68 12.64 9.32
CA LEU A 588 18.06 12.86 7.91
C LEU A 588 19.11 11.84 7.44
N GLN A 589 20.12 11.55 8.26
CA GLN A 589 21.13 10.54 7.96
C GLN A 589 20.51 9.14 7.81
N GLU A 590 19.56 8.77 8.68
CA GLU A 590 18.82 7.50 8.63
C GLU A 590 17.91 7.42 7.40
N ALA A 591 17.25 8.51 7.02
CA ALA A 591 16.46 8.59 5.78
C ALA A 591 17.32 8.36 4.53
N ASP A 592 18.54 8.89 4.50
CA ASP A 592 19.45 8.67 3.36
C ASP A 592 19.98 7.22 3.35
N ILE A 593 20.29 6.63 4.52
CA ILE A 593 20.67 5.20 4.65
C ILE A 593 19.53 4.28 4.19
N LEU A 594 18.28 4.53 4.62
CA LEU A 594 17.11 3.76 4.18
C LEU A 594 16.89 3.87 2.67
N SER A 595 17.09 5.06 2.09
CA SER A 595 16.92 5.28 0.64
C SER A 595 17.85 4.44 -0.25
N ALA A 596 18.95 3.91 0.30
CA ALA A 596 19.86 3.01 -0.40
C ALA A 596 19.40 1.54 -0.42
N LEU A 597 18.53 1.11 0.50
CA LEU A 597 18.13 -0.29 0.67
C LEU A 597 17.54 -0.95 -0.60
N PRO A 598 16.66 -0.31 -1.41
CA PRO A 598 16.10 -0.95 -2.61
C PRO A 598 17.20 -1.35 -3.61
N ALA A 599 18.19 -0.49 -3.83
CA ALA A 599 19.31 -0.77 -4.72
C ALA A 599 20.26 -1.85 -4.17
N LEU A 600 20.35 -1.99 -2.85
CA LEU A 600 21.13 -3.05 -2.20
C LEU A 600 20.45 -4.42 -2.33
N HIS A 601 19.13 -4.48 -2.21
CA HIS A 601 18.36 -5.72 -2.46
C HIS A 601 18.40 -6.13 -3.94
N ASP A 602 18.25 -5.19 -4.88
CA ASP A 602 18.42 -5.46 -6.31
C ASP A 602 19.82 -6.01 -6.64
N ARG A 603 20.86 -5.48 -5.99
CA ARG A 603 22.23 -5.99 -6.13
C ARG A 603 22.39 -7.42 -5.62
N ILE A 604 21.71 -7.78 -4.53
CA ILE A 604 21.68 -9.17 -4.02
C ILE A 604 20.95 -10.08 -5.00
N ARG A 605 19.78 -9.68 -5.50
CA ARG A 605 19.04 -10.45 -6.50
C ARG A 605 19.87 -10.69 -7.77
N LEU A 606 20.51 -9.66 -8.30
CA LEU A 606 21.40 -9.78 -9.46
C LEU A 606 22.57 -10.73 -9.20
N ALA A 607 23.23 -10.62 -8.05
CA ALA A 607 24.32 -11.52 -7.68
C ALA A 607 23.88 -12.99 -7.58
N TYR A 608 22.66 -13.26 -7.07
CA TYR A 608 22.08 -14.59 -7.02
C TYR A 608 21.68 -15.12 -8.41
N VAL A 609 21.11 -14.29 -9.29
CA VAL A 609 20.83 -14.67 -10.69
C VAL A 609 22.14 -15.00 -11.42
N GLU A 610 23.19 -14.19 -11.25
CA GLU A 610 24.52 -14.46 -11.84
C GLU A 610 25.17 -15.75 -11.29
N ALA A 611 24.94 -16.08 -10.02
CA ALA A 611 25.36 -17.34 -9.41
C ALA A 611 24.47 -18.55 -9.79
N GLY A 612 23.38 -18.33 -10.54
CA GLY A 612 22.42 -19.38 -10.93
C GLY A 612 21.53 -19.87 -9.80
N VAL A 613 21.39 -19.09 -8.72
CA VAL A 613 20.54 -19.40 -7.58
C VAL A 613 19.08 -19.20 -7.95
N HIS A 614 18.37 -20.30 -8.18
CA HIS A 614 16.92 -20.33 -8.36
C HIS A 614 16.32 -21.43 -7.47
N VAL A 615 15.57 -21.03 -6.43
CA VAL A 615 15.05 -21.98 -5.43
C VAL A 615 13.63 -21.57 -5.03
N THR A 616 12.66 -22.44 -5.32
CA THR A 616 11.29 -22.29 -4.82
C THR A 616 11.08 -23.21 -3.62
N TYR A 617 10.77 -22.63 -2.46
CA TYR A 617 10.33 -23.34 -1.27
C TYR A 617 8.82 -23.57 -1.30
N THR A 618 8.43 -24.79 -0.97
CA THR A 618 7.03 -25.24 -0.93
C THR A 618 6.52 -25.31 0.51
N PRO A 619 5.20 -25.29 0.73
CA PRO A 619 4.61 -25.58 2.05
C PRO A 619 5.13 -26.87 2.71
N SER A 620 5.47 -27.89 1.92
CA SER A 620 6.12 -29.12 2.40
C SER A 620 7.50 -28.89 3.00
N ASP A 621 8.31 -28.01 2.42
CA ASP A 621 9.65 -27.65 2.93
C ASP A 621 9.53 -26.88 4.26
N PHE A 622 8.53 -26.00 4.36
CA PHE A 622 8.21 -25.31 5.61
C PHE A 622 7.73 -26.27 6.71
N ILE A 623 6.87 -27.25 6.39
CA ILE A 623 6.47 -28.29 7.36
C ILE A 623 7.68 -29.11 7.82
N ALA A 624 8.58 -29.49 6.89
CA ALA A 624 9.80 -30.21 7.21
C ALA A 624 10.74 -29.39 8.10
N MET A 625 10.91 -28.10 7.80
CA MET A 625 11.70 -27.17 8.62
C MET A 625 11.10 -26.98 10.02
N LYS A 626 9.80 -26.71 10.14
CA LYS A 626 9.14 -26.56 11.46
C LYS A 626 9.31 -27.81 12.32
N LYS A 627 9.22 -29.00 11.72
CA LYS A 627 9.49 -30.27 12.42
C LYS A 627 10.95 -30.39 12.86
N SER A 628 11.90 -29.95 12.05
CA SER A 628 13.34 -29.94 12.38
C SER A 628 13.65 -28.96 13.50
N VAL A 629 13.14 -27.71 13.41
CA VAL A 629 13.32 -26.67 14.43
C VAL A 629 12.67 -27.05 15.76
N ALA A 630 11.49 -27.68 15.74
CA ALA A 630 10.85 -28.18 16.96
C ALA A 630 11.62 -29.33 17.65
N ALA A 631 12.40 -30.10 16.88
CA ALA A 631 13.17 -31.24 17.41
C ALA A 631 14.62 -30.89 17.79
N HIS A 632 15.22 -29.88 17.15
CA HIS A 632 16.66 -29.61 17.20
C HIS A 632 17.02 -28.13 17.39
N GLY A 633 16.03 -27.22 17.41
CA GLY A 633 16.25 -25.78 17.35
C GLY A 633 16.68 -25.31 15.95
N PHE A 634 17.00 -24.02 15.83
CA PHE A 634 17.57 -23.49 14.59
C PHE A 634 18.92 -24.15 14.28
N PRO A 635 19.21 -24.44 12.99
CA PRO A 635 20.52 -24.97 12.59
C PRO A 635 21.69 -24.11 13.11
N PRO A 636 22.84 -24.71 13.47
CA PRO A 636 23.99 -23.96 14.01
C PRO A 636 24.45 -22.82 13.10
N THR A 637 24.37 -23.00 11.78
CA THR A 637 24.64 -21.95 10.78
C THR A 637 23.69 -20.76 10.92
N VAL A 638 22.39 -20.99 11.10
CA VAL A 638 21.40 -19.91 11.31
C VAL A 638 21.64 -19.20 12.64
N ARG A 639 21.80 -19.95 13.75
CA ARG A 639 22.07 -19.33 15.07
C ARG A 639 23.38 -18.54 15.07
N HIS A 640 24.42 -19.05 14.41
CA HIS A 640 25.68 -18.33 14.25
C HIS A 640 25.51 -17.06 13.41
N THR A 641 24.78 -17.14 12.29
CA THR A 641 24.48 -16.00 11.40
C THR A 641 23.75 -14.89 12.16
N LEU A 642 22.64 -15.20 12.84
CA LEU A 642 21.86 -14.25 13.63
C LEU A 642 22.69 -13.60 14.76
N ALA A 643 23.48 -14.41 15.50
CA ALA A 643 24.33 -13.91 16.59
C ALA A 643 25.51 -13.07 16.07
N GLN A 644 26.13 -13.46 14.95
CA GLN A 644 27.21 -12.72 14.28
C GLN A 644 26.75 -11.34 13.81
N TYR A 645 25.45 -11.17 13.54
CA TYR A 645 24.86 -9.92 13.08
C TYR A 645 24.15 -9.12 14.19
N GLY A 646 24.29 -9.55 15.45
CA GLY A 646 24.02 -8.70 16.63
C GLY A 646 22.77 -9.05 17.44
N LEU A 647 22.03 -10.10 17.09
CA LEU A 647 20.91 -10.56 17.92
C LEU A 647 21.43 -11.21 19.21
N SER A 648 20.78 -10.88 20.33
CA SER A 648 21.00 -11.58 21.60
C SER A 648 20.46 -13.01 21.56
N SER A 649 20.96 -13.88 22.44
CA SER A 649 20.45 -15.26 22.55
C SER A 649 18.94 -15.31 22.78
N ALA A 650 18.40 -14.38 23.58
CA ALA A 650 16.97 -14.27 23.86
C ALA A 650 16.16 -13.98 22.59
N GLN A 651 16.60 -13.05 21.74
CA GLN A 651 15.93 -12.75 20.46
C GLN A 651 16.02 -13.93 19.48
N ILE A 652 17.13 -14.65 19.45
CA ILE A 652 17.28 -15.86 18.63
C ILE A 652 16.33 -16.96 19.11
N ASP A 653 16.18 -17.13 20.42
CA ASP A 653 15.26 -18.12 21.02
C ASP A 653 13.79 -17.73 20.81
N ASP A 654 13.46 -16.44 20.84
CA ASP A 654 12.13 -15.89 20.56
C ASP A 654 11.75 -16.09 19.08
N LEU A 655 12.60 -15.69 18.12
CA LEU A 655 12.43 -15.99 16.70
C LEU A 655 12.29 -17.50 16.43
N GLN A 656 13.03 -18.35 17.17
CA GLN A 656 12.92 -19.80 17.05
C GLN A 656 11.56 -20.33 17.51
N ALA A 657 10.96 -19.72 18.54
CA ALA A 657 9.60 -20.03 18.98
C ALA A 657 8.56 -19.51 17.98
N SER A 658 8.68 -18.26 17.52
CA SER A 658 7.79 -17.63 16.55
C SER A 658 7.77 -18.36 15.19
N VAL A 659 8.90 -18.92 14.72
CA VAL A 659 8.92 -19.73 13.47
C VAL A 659 8.00 -20.97 13.57
N LEU A 660 7.79 -21.49 14.78
CA LEU A 660 6.89 -22.63 14.99
C LEU A 660 5.40 -22.25 14.94
N THR A 661 5.04 -20.97 15.03
CA THR A 661 3.63 -20.51 14.99
C THR A 661 3.13 -20.21 13.58
N ILE A 662 4.00 -19.81 12.63
CA ILE A 662 3.58 -19.38 11.29
C ILE A 662 2.83 -20.49 10.51
N PRO A 663 1.66 -20.24 9.92
CA PRO A 663 0.95 -21.18 9.04
C PRO A 663 1.80 -21.61 7.83
N ALA A 664 1.81 -22.90 7.51
CA ALA A 664 2.70 -23.43 6.46
C ALA A 664 2.18 -23.22 5.03
N ASP A 665 0.89 -22.94 4.89
CA ASP A 665 0.18 -22.56 3.67
C ASP A 665 0.47 -21.11 3.25
N GLN A 666 0.79 -20.22 4.20
CA GLN A 666 1.20 -18.83 3.93
C GLN A 666 2.65 -18.70 3.45
N MET A 667 3.38 -19.81 3.31
CA MET A 667 4.83 -19.83 3.12
C MET A 667 5.19 -20.39 1.73
N HIS A 668 5.06 -19.53 0.72
CA HIS A 668 5.59 -19.73 -0.62
C HIS A 668 6.72 -18.72 -0.85
N LEU A 669 7.90 -19.18 -1.27
CA LEU A 669 9.09 -18.34 -1.42
C LEU A 669 9.91 -18.77 -2.64
N THR A 670 10.17 -17.85 -3.57
CA THR A 670 10.95 -18.05 -4.78
C THR A 670 12.18 -17.13 -4.77
N PHE A 671 13.33 -17.74 -4.49
CA PHE A 671 14.62 -17.09 -4.58
C PHE A 671 15.12 -17.07 -6.03
N PRO A 672 15.68 -15.94 -6.50
CA PRO A 672 16.02 -14.75 -5.73
C PRO A 672 14.99 -13.62 -5.83
N ASP A 673 13.88 -13.83 -6.53
CA ASP A 673 12.94 -12.78 -6.91
C ASP A 673 12.22 -12.17 -5.69
N ASP A 674 11.94 -12.97 -4.66
CA ASP A 674 11.33 -12.52 -3.40
C ASP A 674 12.28 -11.73 -2.47
N PHE A 675 13.56 -11.53 -2.84
CA PHE A 675 14.38 -10.47 -2.20
C PHE A 675 13.95 -9.05 -2.61
N THR A 676 13.24 -8.90 -3.73
CA THR A 676 12.84 -7.58 -4.27
C THR A 676 11.40 -7.56 -4.77
N ASN A 677 10.60 -8.60 -4.50
CA ASN A 677 9.29 -8.77 -5.13
C ASN A 677 8.33 -7.65 -4.70
N PRO A 678 7.87 -6.77 -5.62
CA PRO A 678 6.92 -5.71 -5.28
C PRO A 678 5.49 -6.23 -5.05
N ASN A 679 5.29 -7.55 -5.07
CA ASN A 679 4.01 -8.23 -4.82
C ASN A 679 4.07 -9.14 -3.57
N ASP A 680 5.15 -9.12 -2.79
CA ASP A 680 5.21 -9.77 -1.47
C ASP A 680 4.33 -8.99 -0.47
N PRO A 681 3.45 -9.64 0.31
CA PRO A 681 2.68 -8.98 1.37
C PRO A 681 3.55 -8.29 2.45
N HIS A 682 4.83 -8.63 2.58
CA HIS A 682 5.80 -7.97 3.47
C HIS A 682 6.61 -6.89 2.72
N HIS A 683 5.90 -5.88 2.21
CA HIS A 683 6.32 -5.00 1.12
C HIS A 683 7.44 -3.98 1.47
N ILE A 684 8.66 -4.51 1.60
CA ILE A 684 9.87 -3.80 2.07
C ILE A 684 10.13 -2.46 1.37
N VAL A 685 9.87 -2.32 0.06
CA VAL A 685 10.21 -1.11 -0.71
C VAL A 685 9.24 0.06 -0.45
N ALA A 686 7.94 -0.18 -0.27
CA ALA A 686 7.03 0.91 0.13
C ALA A 686 7.22 1.27 1.60
N ASP A 687 7.46 0.29 2.46
CA ASP A 687 7.74 0.52 3.89
C ASP A 687 9.00 1.37 4.07
N ILE A 688 10.07 1.08 3.32
CA ILE A 688 11.27 1.93 3.23
C ILE A 688 10.90 3.34 2.75
N ASN A 689 10.14 3.48 1.66
CA ASN A 689 9.80 4.80 1.11
C ASN A 689 8.91 5.63 2.07
N ALA A 690 8.01 4.98 2.81
CA ALA A 690 7.19 5.61 3.85
C ALA A 690 8.06 6.05 5.04
N ALA A 691 8.91 5.16 5.56
CA ALA A 691 9.85 5.48 6.65
C ALA A 691 10.80 6.63 6.30
N VAL A 692 11.30 6.68 5.06
CA VAL A 692 12.12 7.79 4.53
C VAL A 692 11.32 9.11 4.54
N GLN A 693 10.03 9.09 4.23
CA GLN A 693 9.18 10.28 4.31
C GLN A 693 8.91 10.69 5.76
N ASP A 694 8.59 9.76 6.66
CA ASP A 694 8.34 10.00 8.08
C ASP A 694 9.55 10.65 8.76
N LEU A 695 10.76 10.11 8.54
CA LEU A 695 12.00 10.67 9.08
C LEU A 695 12.28 12.09 8.57
N ARG A 696 11.99 12.36 7.29
CA ARG A 696 12.14 13.70 6.68
C ARG A 696 11.09 14.67 7.23
N GLN A 697 9.85 14.24 7.47
CA GLN A 697 8.82 15.05 8.12
C GLN A 697 9.16 15.36 9.58
N PHE A 698 9.62 14.35 10.35
CA PHE A 698 10.12 14.53 11.71
C PHE A 698 11.26 15.56 11.75
N ALA A 699 12.26 15.43 10.87
CA ALA A 699 13.36 16.38 10.77
C ALA A 699 12.88 17.81 10.41
N ALA A 700 11.85 17.94 9.56
CA ALA A 700 11.25 19.23 9.20
C ALA A 700 10.48 19.90 10.36
N SER A 701 9.93 19.11 11.29
CA SER A 701 9.19 19.60 12.48
C SER A 701 10.07 20.28 13.54
N ILE A 702 11.38 20.03 13.51
CA ILE A 702 12.35 20.57 14.47
C ILE A 702 12.92 21.88 13.93
N HIS A 703 12.62 22.99 14.61
CA HIS A 703 13.07 24.34 14.28
C HIS A 703 14.37 24.73 14.99
#